data_AF-A0AAV3XGW4-F1
#
_entry.id   AF-A0AAV3XGW4-F1
#
_cell.length_a   1.000
_cell.length_b   1.000
_cell.length_c   1.000
_cell.angle_alpha   90.00
_cell.angle_beta   90.00
_cell.angle_gamma   90.00
#
_symmetry.space_group_name_H-M   'P 1'
#
loop_
_entity.id
_entity.type
_entity.pdbx_description
1 polymer ?
#
loop_
_entity_poly.entity_id
_entity_poly.type
_entity_poly.pdbx_seq_one_letter_code
_entity_poly.pdbx_strand_id
1 'polypeptide(L)'
;MGVVTEEYIHQRKDSGQLLDPILRFHEEGKAKIRAIIQNYRPEDRDNLGNGILIEYDIHSRQPKHSLAAVREESWRVRKPLELRENETLDELVKDCIRLVIGDERMAAFAPKRPLMEMGLDSLDLLELKTILSQRLGWELEPTFFFQYSTPEAIARYVDKPMSTTGTNIIEKSVSAIGSAAKKVEGKHSYEPPEVTASDEDIVAIIGMACRFPGANNIEEYWSLLHSGIDAISEVPPTRWDIKQYYKSGQLQPGTISTKYGGFLEQFDQFDPNFFRIAPREVTHTDPQQRILLETCWSALENAGINPETLAGTQTGVFVGIFSHDYELLQVKQYDPQDYEAYFATGNSASIAAGRLSYFFGFTGPALSVDTACSSSLVAVHLASQSLRNGECNIALASGVNLLLSPELSITFSSAGMLSPDGRCKTFDASANGYVRSEGCGVVVLKRLSQAIADNDNILALIRGCAINQDGASNGLTAPNGLSQEAVIRKALSVAGVSPSEISYVEAHGTGTSLGDPVEVKALEVVYGQEGWRSPEQPLIIGSVKTNIGHTEAAAGIAGLIKVVLSMQNNFIPPHLHFKEVNPHITIDRIPAIIPASGMEWQKSASGLPRLAGISSFGFSGTNAHVILQEAPVLAPAAAKVERSCHVLTISAKTEKALLELLQAYQAYLELDSEISLADVCFTTNAGRTHFEYRLAVVAESNQQLRDELSAFATGKETVRLVSGQQNSNKPPKIAFLFTGQGSQSIGMGRQLYELSPTFRQTIDRCDLILRSYLDEPLLNVLYPEPGKTSPINETAYTQPALFALEYALAQLWQSWGIKPTVVMGHSVGEYVAACVAGVFSLEDGLMLIAARGRLMQALPQDGEMVALLASEHQVAPVIQPYLQEVAIAAINGPQSVVISGKRQTIRLVVAQLEAMGIKTTPLQVSHAFHSPLIEPMLEEFARVASKLTLRRLKDGGFFVHRAILLRLVAKSA
;
A
#
# COMPACT_ATOMS: atom_id res chain seq x y z
N MET A 1 38.97 -6.07 -61.49
CA MET A 1 39.32 -4.66 -61.74
C MET A 1 39.96 -4.21 -60.45
N GLY A 2 41.26 -4.01 -60.32
CA GLY A 2 42.22 -3.34 -61.19
C GLY A 2 42.88 -2.33 -60.25
N VAL A 3 44.20 -2.40 -60.09
CA VAL A 3 44.97 -1.55 -59.17
C VAL A 3 44.46 -0.11 -59.23
N VAL A 4 44.13 0.50 -58.07
CA VAL A 4 43.86 1.94 -58.03
C VAL A 4 45.20 2.65 -58.26
N THR A 5 45.43 3.01 -59.52
CA THR A 5 46.56 3.80 -60.00
C THR A 5 46.19 5.27 -59.99
N GLU A 6 47.17 6.17 -60.08
CA GLU A 6 46.90 7.61 -60.14
C GLU A 6 45.98 7.99 -61.32
N GLU A 7 45.95 7.17 -62.38
CA GLU A 7 45.00 7.32 -63.49
C GLU A 7 43.54 7.16 -63.04
N TYR A 8 43.25 6.30 -62.06
CA TYR A 8 41.88 6.03 -61.58
C TYR A 8 41.18 7.30 -61.08
N ILE A 9 41.87 8.10 -60.27
CA ILE A 9 41.29 9.32 -59.66
C ILE A 9 41.12 10.48 -60.64
N HIS A 10 41.63 10.32 -61.87
CA HIS A 10 41.54 11.32 -62.94
C HIS A 10 40.73 10.84 -64.15
N GLN A 11 40.24 9.59 -64.15
CA GLN A 11 39.38 9.08 -65.22
C GLN A 11 38.07 9.87 -65.27
N ARG A 12 37.77 10.42 -66.44
CA ARG A 12 36.56 11.19 -66.72
C ARG A 12 35.80 10.57 -67.88
N LYS A 13 34.47 10.70 -67.85
CA LYS A 13 33.58 10.41 -68.99
C LYS A 13 33.78 11.46 -70.08
N ASP A 14 33.30 11.19 -71.29
CA ASP A 14 33.31 12.16 -72.40
C ASP A 14 32.57 13.48 -72.06
N SER A 15 31.69 13.47 -71.05
CA SER A 15 31.02 14.65 -70.50
C SER A 15 31.87 15.51 -69.55
N GLY A 16 33.13 15.14 -69.29
CA GLY A 16 34.05 15.84 -68.38
C GLY A 16 33.89 15.49 -66.89
N GLN A 17 32.88 14.72 -66.51
CA GLN A 17 32.67 14.27 -65.13
C GLN A 17 33.57 13.09 -64.76
N LEU A 18 33.97 12.97 -63.49
CA LEU A 18 34.69 11.79 -63.00
C LEU A 18 33.91 10.49 -63.20
N LEU A 19 34.63 9.43 -63.56
CA LEU A 19 34.06 8.11 -63.86
C LEU A 19 33.55 7.41 -62.60
N ASP A 20 34.30 7.50 -61.49
CA ASP A 20 33.91 6.97 -60.18
C ASP A 20 32.79 7.84 -59.55
N PRO A 21 31.63 7.25 -59.21
CA PRO A 21 30.48 8.00 -58.69
C PRO A 21 30.69 8.59 -57.28
N ILE A 22 31.54 8.00 -56.45
CA ILE A 22 31.88 8.48 -55.10
C ILE A 22 32.83 9.67 -55.22
N LEU A 23 33.88 9.57 -56.04
CA LEU A 23 34.79 10.68 -56.31
C LEU A 23 34.07 11.86 -56.98
N ARG A 24 33.12 11.57 -57.87
CA ARG A 24 32.24 12.58 -58.46
C ARG A 24 31.40 13.31 -57.41
N PHE A 25 30.81 12.60 -56.45
CA PHE A 25 30.07 13.22 -55.34
C PHE A 25 30.95 14.20 -54.55
N HIS A 26 32.21 13.83 -54.28
CA HIS A 26 33.15 14.70 -53.60
C HIS A 26 33.56 15.92 -54.45
N GLU A 27 33.83 15.74 -55.75
CA GLU A 27 34.13 16.84 -56.69
C GLU A 27 32.96 17.82 -56.84
N GLU A 28 31.71 17.32 -56.92
CA GLU A 28 30.48 18.13 -56.91
C GLU A 28 30.32 18.91 -55.59
N GLY A 29 30.81 18.34 -54.48
CA GLY A 29 30.96 19.01 -53.18
C GLY A 29 32.12 20.00 -53.09
N LYS A 30 32.75 20.37 -54.23
CA LYS A 30 33.95 21.22 -54.35
C LYS A 30 35.21 20.68 -53.67
N ALA A 31 35.26 19.38 -53.39
CA ALA A 31 36.46 18.77 -52.85
C ALA A 31 37.52 18.61 -53.95
N LYS A 32 38.80 18.82 -53.60
CA LYS A 32 39.94 18.50 -54.46
C LYS A 32 40.40 17.08 -54.17
N ILE A 33 40.38 16.21 -55.17
CA ILE A 33 40.97 14.87 -55.08
C ILE A 33 42.48 15.02 -55.27
N ARG A 34 43.27 14.69 -54.24
CA ARG A 34 44.68 15.07 -54.17
C ARG A 34 45.64 13.96 -54.54
N ALA A 35 45.47 12.76 -53.98
CA ALA A 35 46.40 11.66 -54.14
C ALA A 35 45.78 10.35 -53.64
N ILE A 36 46.42 9.23 -53.98
CA ILE A 36 46.14 7.92 -53.36
C ILE A 36 47.02 7.77 -52.11
N ILE A 37 46.43 7.34 -51.01
CA ILE A 37 47.12 7.00 -49.76
C ILE A 37 47.29 5.48 -49.72
N GLN A 38 48.52 4.99 -49.89
CA GLN A 38 48.76 3.55 -49.85
C GLN A 38 48.59 2.99 -48.44
N ASN A 39 48.02 1.78 -48.35
CA ASN A 39 47.86 1.02 -47.10
C ASN A 39 47.07 1.73 -45.98
N TYR A 40 46.15 2.64 -46.35
CA TYR A 40 45.27 3.35 -45.42
C TYR A 40 44.29 2.42 -44.67
N ARG A 41 43.81 1.36 -45.34
CA ARG A 41 42.93 0.33 -44.75
C ARG A 41 43.37 -1.07 -45.18
N PRO A 42 44.41 -1.65 -44.56
CA PRO A 42 45.04 -2.90 -45.03
C PRO A 42 44.09 -4.10 -45.23
N GLU A 43 42.96 -4.11 -44.50
CA GLU A 43 41.91 -5.14 -44.56
C GLU A 43 40.98 -5.01 -45.78
N ASP A 44 40.98 -3.86 -46.47
CA ASP A 44 40.11 -3.58 -47.63
C ASP A 44 40.64 -4.27 -48.88
N ARG A 45 40.06 -5.44 -49.19
CA ARG A 45 40.46 -6.28 -50.33
C ARG A 45 39.98 -5.72 -51.67
N ASP A 46 38.93 -4.91 -51.68
CA ASP A 46 38.36 -4.34 -52.89
C ASP A 46 39.23 -3.20 -53.44
N ASN A 47 39.89 -2.43 -52.54
CA ASN A 47 40.79 -1.34 -52.90
C ASN A 47 42.29 -1.64 -52.64
N LEU A 48 42.65 -2.90 -52.41
CA LEU A 48 44.03 -3.35 -52.10
C LEU A 48 44.68 -2.55 -50.96
N GLY A 49 43.87 -2.18 -49.97
CA GLY A 49 44.24 -1.40 -48.81
C GLY A 49 44.53 0.09 -49.02
N ASN A 50 44.32 0.62 -50.23
CA ASN A 50 44.55 2.03 -50.53
C ASN A 50 43.36 2.90 -50.09
N GLY A 51 43.63 4.17 -49.79
CA GLY A 51 42.64 5.24 -49.59
C GLY A 51 42.85 6.36 -50.61
N ILE A 52 41.95 7.33 -50.65
CA ILE A 52 42.08 8.51 -51.51
C ILE A 52 42.04 9.75 -50.62
N LEU A 53 43.05 10.61 -50.74
CA LEU A 53 43.12 11.89 -50.05
C LEU A 53 42.20 12.90 -50.76
N ILE A 54 41.19 13.36 -50.05
CA ILE A 54 40.23 14.36 -50.50
C ILE A 54 40.37 15.58 -49.60
N GLU A 55 40.62 16.74 -50.20
CA GLU A 55 40.77 18.01 -49.49
C GLU A 55 39.54 18.89 -49.71
N TYR A 56 38.97 19.38 -48.62
CA TYR A 56 37.94 20.41 -48.64
C TYR A 56 38.55 21.75 -48.23
N ASP A 57 38.32 22.79 -49.02
CA ASP A 57 38.59 24.15 -48.57
C ASP A 57 37.45 24.58 -47.64
N ILE A 58 37.75 24.63 -46.34
CA ILE A 58 36.82 25.01 -45.26
C ILE A 58 36.26 26.43 -45.41
N HIS A 59 36.92 27.31 -46.19
CA HIS A 59 36.47 28.67 -46.46
C HIS A 59 35.58 28.75 -47.72
N SER A 60 35.53 27.69 -48.53
CA SER A 60 34.69 27.59 -49.73
C SER A 60 33.37 26.83 -49.52
N ARG A 61 33.16 26.27 -48.32
CA ARG A 61 31.92 25.58 -47.93
C ARG A 61 30.81 26.61 -47.65
N GLN A 62 30.22 27.11 -48.73
CA GLN A 62 28.94 27.81 -48.68
C GLN A 62 27.88 26.85 -48.10
N PRO A 63 27.14 27.23 -47.05
CA PRO A 63 25.97 26.48 -46.63
C PRO A 63 25.04 26.33 -47.83
N LYS A 64 24.63 25.11 -48.20
CA LYS A 64 23.46 24.97 -49.05
C LYS A 64 22.30 25.56 -48.25
N HIS A 65 21.76 26.66 -48.78
CA HIS A 65 20.69 27.50 -48.24
C HIS A 65 21.10 28.39 -47.05
N SER A 66 21.92 29.41 -47.33
CA SER A 66 21.84 30.66 -46.57
C SER A 66 20.58 31.44 -47.01
N LEU A 67 19.80 31.89 -46.03
CA LEU A 67 18.56 32.67 -46.12
C LEU A 67 18.67 34.06 -46.80
N ALA A 68 19.71 34.30 -47.60
CA ALA A 68 19.99 35.61 -48.20
C ALA A 68 20.00 35.62 -49.75
N ALA A 69 19.96 34.47 -50.43
CA ALA A 69 20.11 34.39 -51.90
C ALA A 69 18.80 34.14 -52.69
N VAL A 70 17.63 34.21 -52.06
CA VAL A 70 16.32 34.23 -52.75
C VAL A 70 15.73 35.65 -52.69
N ARG A 71 16.44 36.61 -53.26
CA ARG A 71 15.89 37.92 -53.61
C ARG A 71 16.47 38.35 -54.94
N GLU A 72 15.97 37.73 -56.01
CA GLU A 72 15.75 38.35 -57.33
C GLU A 72 15.23 37.28 -58.29
N GLU A 73 13.94 36.95 -58.16
CA GLU A 73 12.97 36.88 -59.27
C GLU A 73 11.61 36.41 -58.72
N SER A 74 10.64 37.34 -58.72
CA SER A 74 9.19 37.09 -58.61
C SER A 74 8.59 36.51 -57.32
N TRP A 75 8.76 37.18 -56.17
CA TRP A 75 7.74 37.13 -55.13
C TRP A 75 7.18 38.54 -54.87
N ARG A 76 6.20 38.93 -55.68
CA ARG A 76 5.32 40.04 -55.31
C ARG A 76 4.40 39.52 -54.20
N VAL A 77 4.48 40.16 -53.03
CA VAL A 77 3.43 40.35 -52.02
C VAL A 77 2.12 39.63 -52.39
N ARG A 78 1.90 38.44 -51.83
CA ARG A 78 0.55 37.89 -51.67
C ARG A 78 0.10 38.19 -50.24
N LYS A 79 -1.06 38.82 -50.13
CA LYS A 79 -1.77 39.09 -48.88
C LYS A 79 -2.13 37.78 -48.15
N PRO A 80 -2.50 37.85 -46.86
CA PRO A 80 -3.18 36.75 -46.15
C PRO A 80 -4.36 36.22 -46.97
N LEU A 81 -4.44 34.89 -47.14
CA LEU A 81 -5.55 34.11 -47.73
C LEU A 81 -6.30 34.75 -48.93
N GLU A 82 -5.79 34.51 -50.14
CA GLU A 82 -6.64 34.27 -51.32
C GLU A 82 -6.32 32.85 -51.81
N LEU A 83 -7.12 31.86 -51.39
CA LEU A 83 -7.12 30.54 -52.05
C LEU A 83 -7.37 30.78 -53.53
N ARG A 84 -6.64 30.10 -54.44
CA ARG A 84 -7.01 30.16 -55.86
C ARG A 84 -8.46 29.70 -56.00
N GLU A 85 -9.22 30.22 -56.97
CA GLU A 85 -10.55 29.69 -57.28
C GLU A 85 -10.42 28.16 -57.48
N ASN A 86 -10.91 27.38 -56.51
CA ASN A 86 -10.86 25.91 -56.39
C ASN A 86 -9.67 25.23 -55.67
N GLU A 87 -8.75 25.95 -55.00
CA GLU A 87 -7.70 25.31 -54.16
C GLU A 87 -8.29 24.88 -52.80
N THR A 88 -8.24 23.59 -52.49
CA THR A 88 -8.65 23.04 -51.19
C THR A 88 -7.58 23.26 -50.12
N LEU A 89 -7.96 23.24 -48.83
CA LEU A 89 -7.00 23.32 -47.73
C LEU A 89 -6.01 22.15 -47.73
N ASP A 90 -6.46 20.96 -48.11
CA ASP A 90 -5.59 19.80 -48.31
C ASP A 90 -4.55 20.04 -49.42
N GLU A 91 -4.95 20.69 -50.53
CA GLU A 91 -4.03 21.06 -51.61
C GLU A 91 -3.03 22.14 -51.17
N LEU A 92 -3.45 23.12 -50.38
CA LEU A 92 -2.56 24.14 -49.82
C LEU A 92 -1.51 23.52 -48.90
N VAL A 93 -1.94 22.64 -47.98
CA VAL A 93 -1.02 21.95 -47.06
C VAL A 93 -0.07 21.05 -47.84
N LYS A 94 -0.58 20.31 -48.84
CA LYS A 94 0.24 19.49 -49.73
C LYS A 94 1.26 20.34 -50.50
N ASP A 95 0.86 21.51 -51.00
CA ASP A 95 1.76 22.44 -51.69
C ASP A 95 2.84 22.99 -50.75
N CYS A 96 2.49 23.34 -49.51
CA CYS A 96 3.46 23.76 -48.50
C CYS A 96 4.46 22.65 -48.17
N ILE A 97 4.00 21.41 -48.01
CA ILE A 97 4.88 20.26 -47.77
C ILE A 97 5.79 20.01 -48.98
N ARG A 98 5.23 20.06 -50.19
CA ARG A 98 5.99 19.93 -51.45
C ARG A 98 7.10 20.96 -51.58
N LEU A 99 6.86 22.19 -51.13
CA LEU A 99 7.89 23.25 -51.13
C LEU A 99 9.07 22.96 -50.21
N VAL A 100 8.86 22.19 -49.13
CA VAL A 100 9.92 21.81 -48.18
C VAL A 100 10.66 20.57 -48.65
N ILE A 101 9.94 19.49 -49.01
CA ILE A 101 10.59 18.21 -49.33
C ILE A 101 11.03 18.08 -50.79
N GLY A 102 10.50 18.91 -51.68
CA GLY A 102 10.76 18.89 -53.12
C GLY A 102 9.99 17.80 -53.88
N ASP A 103 9.83 17.98 -55.19
CA ASP A 103 9.01 17.09 -56.05
C ASP A 103 9.51 15.62 -56.03
N GLU A 104 10.82 15.40 -55.88
CA GLU A 104 11.41 14.05 -55.87
C GLU A 104 11.01 13.22 -54.64
N ARG A 105 10.73 13.86 -53.50
CA ARG A 105 10.34 13.20 -52.24
C ARG A 105 8.83 13.10 -52.04
N MET A 106 8.04 13.71 -52.91
CA MET A 106 6.57 13.63 -52.87
C MET A 106 6.02 12.22 -53.09
N ALA A 107 6.82 11.27 -53.57
CA ALA A 107 6.41 9.87 -53.67
C ALA A 107 6.07 9.24 -52.29
N ALA A 108 6.64 9.76 -51.20
CA ALA A 108 6.34 9.33 -49.83
C ALA A 108 5.10 10.02 -49.22
N PHE A 109 4.54 11.03 -49.90
CA PHE A 109 3.42 11.82 -49.41
C PHE A 109 2.15 10.97 -49.29
N ALA A 110 1.56 10.95 -48.11
CA ALA A 110 0.24 10.40 -47.88
C ALA A 110 -0.53 11.27 -46.86
N PRO A 111 -1.79 11.66 -47.13
CA PRO A 111 -2.53 12.60 -46.27
C PRO A 111 -2.64 12.18 -44.79
N LYS A 112 -2.65 10.87 -44.52
CA LYS A 112 -2.78 10.27 -43.19
C LYS A 112 -1.45 9.86 -42.56
N ARG A 113 -0.34 10.04 -43.27
CA ARG A 113 0.97 9.61 -42.80
C ARG A 113 1.63 10.74 -42.00
N PRO A 114 2.27 10.44 -40.85
CA PRO A 114 2.98 11.45 -40.08
C PRO A 114 4.09 12.14 -40.89
N LEU A 115 4.30 13.44 -40.65
CA LEU A 115 5.27 14.26 -41.38
C LEU A 115 6.69 13.68 -41.31
N MET A 116 7.13 13.25 -40.13
CA MET A 116 8.47 12.68 -39.97
C MET A 116 8.64 11.33 -40.68
N GLU A 117 7.58 10.52 -40.82
CA GLU A 117 7.64 9.29 -41.61
C GLU A 117 7.72 9.55 -43.12
N MET A 118 7.32 10.75 -43.56
CA MET A 118 7.51 11.22 -44.94
C MET A 118 8.91 11.79 -45.18
N GLY A 119 9.79 11.71 -44.18
CA GLY A 119 11.19 12.12 -44.27
C GLY A 119 11.45 13.59 -43.94
N LEU A 120 10.50 14.28 -43.28
CA LEU A 120 10.71 15.63 -42.74
C LEU A 120 11.44 15.53 -41.41
N ASP A 121 12.55 16.27 -41.25
CA ASP A 121 13.23 16.42 -39.96
C ASP A 121 12.77 17.69 -39.19
N SER A 122 13.38 17.97 -38.03
CA SER A 122 13.01 19.14 -37.21
C SER A 122 13.28 20.48 -37.90
N LEU A 123 14.24 20.57 -38.83
CA LEU A 123 14.51 21.78 -39.62
C LEU A 123 13.45 21.93 -40.72
N ASP A 124 13.11 20.84 -41.39
CA ASP A 124 12.03 20.79 -42.39
C ASP A 124 10.69 21.22 -41.76
N LEU A 125 10.40 20.79 -40.53
CA LEU A 125 9.20 21.22 -39.79
C LEU A 125 9.23 22.72 -39.46
N LEU A 126 10.40 23.30 -39.16
CA LEU A 126 10.51 24.75 -38.90
C LEU A 126 10.33 25.58 -40.18
N GLU A 127 10.86 25.09 -41.31
CA GLU A 127 10.64 25.68 -42.63
C GLU A 127 9.17 25.56 -43.04
N LEU A 128 8.56 24.39 -42.84
CA LEU A 128 7.13 24.16 -43.06
C LEU A 128 6.28 25.09 -42.19
N LYS A 129 6.65 25.32 -40.92
CA LYS A 129 6.01 26.29 -40.02
C LYS A 129 6.02 27.68 -40.66
N THR A 130 7.18 28.10 -41.14
CA THR A 130 7.39 29.43 -41.70
C THR A 130 6.56 29.62 -42.96
N ILE A 131 6.58 28.64 -43.87
CA ILE A 131 5.81 28.67 -45.12
C ILE A 131 4.30 28.65 -44.82
N LEU A 132 3.83 27.78 -43.93
CA LEU A 132 2.41 27.73 -43.57
C LEU A 132 1.97 29.01 -42.86
N SER A 133 2.76 29.56 -41.92
CA SER A 133 2.43 30.81 -41.23
C SER A 133 2.32 31.98 -42.22
N GLN A 134 3.24 32.07 -43.19
CA GLN A 134 3.20 33.08 -44.25
C GLN A 134 1.99 32.91 -45.18
N ARG A 135 1.65 31.67 -45.55
CA ARG A 135 0.50 31.35 -46.42
C ARG A 135 -0.84 31.60 -45.75
N LEU A 136 -0.93 31.31 -44.45
CA LEU A 136 -2.15 31.46 -43.67
C LEU A 136 -2.32 32.87 -43.07
N GLY A 137 -1.25 33.66 -42.96
CA GLY A 137 -1.30 35.05 -42.50
C GLY A 137 -1.33 35.24 -40.98
N TRP A 138 -0.98 34.20 -40.23
CA TRP A 138 -0.89 34.18 -38.77
C TRP A 138 0.26 33.27 -38.34
N GLU A 139 0.77 33.47 -37.13
CA GLU A 139 1.92 32.71 -36.63
C GLU A 139 1.46 31.39 -35.98
N LEU A 140 2.04 30.27 -36.43
CA LEU A 140 1.82 28.97 -35.80
C LEU A 140 2.74 28.79 -34.57
N GLU A 141 2.20 28.24 -33.48
CA GLU A 141 2.99 27.96 -32.26
C GLU A 141 4.11 26.93 -32.55
N PRO A 142 5.25 26.97 -31.83
CA PRO A 142 6.40 26.08 -32.08
C PRO A 142 6.08 24.58 -32.03
N THR A 143 5.11 24.17 -31.22
CA THR A 143 4.71 22.77 -31.03
C THR A 143 3.62 22.29 -32.00
N PHE A 144 3.19 23.15 -32.94
CA PHE A 144 2.02 22.90 -33.81
C PHE A 144 2.04 21.54 -34.51
N PHE A 145 3.14 21.19 -35.18
CA PHE A 145 3.19 19.93 -35.93
C PHE A 145 3.19 18.69 -35.04
N PHE A 146 3.57 18.79 -33.76
CA PHE A 146 3.48 17.66 -32.83
C PHE A 146 2.03 17.38 -32.39
N GLN A 147 1.17 18.39 -32.44
CA GLN A 147 -0.28 18.23 -32.25
C GLN A 147 -0.98 17.76 -33.53
N TYR A 148 -0.60 18.34 -34.68
CA TYR A 148 -1.17 18.05 -36.00
C TYR A 148 -0.11 17.40 -36.89
N SER A 149 0.13 16.11 -36.66
CA SER A 149 1.23 15.33 -37.22
C SER A 149 1.04 14.88 -38.67
N THR A 150 -0.16 15.00 -39.23
CA THR A 150 -0.48 14.54 -40.59
C THR A 150 -0.99 15.70 -41.46
N PRO A 151 -0.76 15.69 -42.78
CA PRO A 151 -1.30 16.70 -43.69
C PRO A 151 -2.81 16.91 -43.52
N GLU A 152 -3.57 15.83 -43.36
CA GLU A 152 -5.02 15.88 -43.16
C GLU A 152 -5.38 16.53 -41.81
N ALA A 153 -4.64 16.26 -40.74
CA ALA A 153 -4.85 16.90 -39.44
C ALA A 153 -4.56 18.41 -39.48
N ILE A 154 -3.53 18.84 -40.22
CA ILE A 154 -3.23 20.25 -40.45
C ILE A 154 -4.35 20.91 -41.23
N ALA A 155 -4.77 20.32 -42.36
CA ALA A 155 -5.85 20.86 -43.19
C ALA A 155 -7.14 21.02 -42.39
N ARG A 156 -7.52 20.01 -41.59
CA ARG A 156 -8.69 20.07 -40.69
C ARG A 156 -8.56 21.12 -39.59
N TYR A 157 -7.37 21.36 -39.06
CA TYR A 157 -7.17 22.44 -38.08
C TYR A 157 -7.41 23.81 -38.72
N VAL A 158 -6.85 24.02 -39.91
CA VAL A 158 -6.97 25.28 -40.65
C VAL A 158 -8.41 25.50 -41.17
N ASP A 159 -9.16 24.44 -41.43
CA ASP A 159 -10.58 24.50 -41.85
C ASP A 159 -11.54 24.92 -40.73
N LYS A 160 -11.11 24.90 -39.46
CA LYS A 160 -11.94 25.45 -38.39
C LYS A 160 -12.07 26.96 -38.59
N PRO A 161 -13.29 27.52 -38.70
CA PRO A 161 -13.46 28.96 -38.83
C PRO A 161 -12.81 29.65 -37.62
N MET A 162 -11.81 30.49 -37.88
CA MET A 162 -11.27 31.43 -36.89
C MET A 162 -12.38 32.39 -36.47
N SER A 163 -13.12 32.03 -35.44
CA SER A 163 -13.79 32.99 -34.56
C SER A 163 -12.82 33.32 -33.44
N THR A 164 -12.27 34.54 -33.46
CA THR A 164 -11.70 35.15 -32.26
C THR A 164 -12.70 35.06 -31.10
N THR A 165 -12.15 34.86 -29.90
CA THR A 165 -12.80 34.88 -28.58
C THR A 165 -13.94 33.87 -28.36
N GLY A 166 -13.67 32.89 -27.49
CA GLY A 166 -14.62 32.36 -26.52
C GLY A 166 -15.89 31.68 -27.04
N THR A 167 -16.14 30.48 -26.53
CA THR A 167 -17.42 29.76 -26.50
C THR A 167 -17.91 29.05 -27.77
N ASN A 168 -18.30 27.78 -27.53
CA ASN A 168 -19.29 26.96 -28.23
C ASN A 168 -18.93 26.24 -29.54
N ILE A 169 -18.16 25.15 -29.47
CA ILE A 169 -18.35 23.99 -30.39
C ILE A 169 -17.96 22.64 -29.73
N ILE A 170 -18.76 22.10 -28.80
CA ILE A 170 -18.88 20.63 -28.56
C ILE A 170 -20.31 20.31 -28.04
N GLU A 171 -21.35 20.61 -28.83
CA GLU A 171 -22.71 20.11 -28.52
C GLU A 171 -23.33 19.25 -29.63
N LYS A 172 -22.61 19.00 -30.75
CA LYS A 172 -23.18 18.25 -31.89
C LYS A 172 -22.65 16.83 -32.11
N SER A 173 -21.77 16.31 -31.24
CA SER A 173 -21.21 14.96 -31.40
C SER A 173 -21.53 13.99 -30.25
N VAL A 174 -22.31 14.43 -29.25
CA VAL A 174 -22.70 13.59 -28.09
C VAL A 174 -24.21 13.23 -28.11
N SER A 175 -25.00 13.75 -29.05
CA SER A 175 -26.46 13.55 -29.08
C SER A 175 -26.94 12.23 -29.70
N ALA A 176 -26.06 11.26 -29.99
CA ALA A 176 -26.46 9.97 -30.55
C ALA A 176 -26.56 8.81 -29.52
N ILE A 177 -26.23 9.02 -28.24
CA ILE A 177 -26.38 7.98 -27.21
C ILE A 177 -26.88 8.64 -25.92
N GLY A 178 -28.18 8.46 -25.61
CA GLY A 178 -28.74 8.80 -24.30
C GLY A 178 -30.01 9.66 -24.31
N SER A 179 -31.08 9.24 -24.98
CA SER A 179 -32.41 9.83 -24.76
C SER A 179 -33.16 9.07 -23.66
N ALA A 180 -33.13 9.58 -22.42
CA ALA A 180 -34.25 9.57 -21.48
C ALA A 180 -33.87 10.20 -20.12
N ALA A 181 -34.00 11.51 -19.99
CA ALA A 181 -34.22 12.14 -18.68
C ALA A 181 -35.00 13.44 -18.85
N LYS A 182 -36.17 13.51 -18.21
CA LYS A 182 -37.08 14.66 -18.19
C LYS A 182 -36.50 15.79 -17.33
N LYS A 183 -36.66 17.03 -17.82
CA LYS A 183 -36.48 18.28 -17.07
C LYS A 183 -37.36 18.32 -15.82
N VAL A 184 -36.78 18.73 -14.69
CA VAL A 184 -37.48 19.39 -13.58
C VAL A 184 -36.61 20.56 -13.12
N GLU A 185 -37.16 21.77 -13.25
CA GLU A 185 -36.63 23.00 -12.64
C GLU A 185 -37.06 23.07 -11.17
N GLY A 186 -36.16 23.49 -10.27
CA GLY A 186 -36.52 23.80 -8.88
C GLY A 186 -35.32 24.14 -8.00
N LYS A 187 -35.23 25.41 -7.59
CA LYS A 187 -34.34 25.95 -6.54
C LYS A 187 -34.53 25.17 -5.22
N HIS A 188 -33.45 24.89 -4.46
CA HIS A 188 -33.39 24.82 -2.98
C HIS A 188 -31.93 24.58 -2.54
N SER A 189 -31.28 25.55 -1.89
CA SER A 189 -30.94 25.60 -0.44
C SER A 189 -30.11 24.42 0.06
N TYR A 190 -28.83 24.69 0.35
CA TYR A 190 -27.80 23.75 0.79
C TYR A 190 -27.97 23.39 2.28
N GLU A 191 -28.25 22.11 2.54
CA GLU A 191 -28.08 21.40 3.81
C GLU A 191 -27.16 20.18 3.56
N PRO A 192 -26.41 19.69 4.57
CA PRO A 192 -25.23 18.84 4.37
C PRO A 192 -25.59 17.46 3.77
N PRO A 193 -24.73 16.87 2.91
CA PRO A 193 -25.13 15.73 2.10
C PRO A 193 -25.18 14.42 2.91
N GLU A 194 -26.34 13.76 2.83
CA GLU A 194 -26.48 12.30 2.99
C GLU A 194 -25.76 11.58 1.83
N VAL A 195 -25.13 10.46 2.14
CA VAL A 195 -24.37 9.60 1.21
C VAL A 195 -25.29 9.17 0.05
N THR A 196 -24.99 9.64 -1.17
CA THR A 196 -25.65 9.17 -2.40
C THR A 196 -24.80 8.11 -3.09
N ALA A 197 -25.39 7.35 -4.02
CA ALA A 197 -24.75 6.26 -4.78
C ALA A 197 -23.45 6.63 -5.54
N SER A 198 -23.01 7.90 -5.50
CA SER A 198 -21.74 8.37 -6.08
C SER A 198 -20.49 8.00 -5.28
N ASP A 199 -20.61 7.67 -3.98
CA ASP A 199 -19.45 7.40 -3.12
C ASP A 199 -18.97 5.94 -3.18
N GLU A 200 -19.78 5.02 -3.70
CA GLU A 200 -19.42 3.60 -3.86
C GLU A 200 -18.31 3.38 -4.91
N ASP A 201 -18.20 4.28 -5.90
CA ASP A 201 -17.24 4.21 -7.01
C ASP A 201 -15.85 4.80 -6.67
N ILE A 202 -15.73 5.47 -5.51
CA ILE A 202 -14.47 6.09 -5.06
C ILE A 202 -13.55 5.02 -4.47
N VAL A 203 -12.27 5.06 -4.86
CA VAL A 203 -11.25 4.16 -4.34
C VAL A 203 -10.41 4.87 -3.29
N ALA A 204 -10.34 4.31 -2.09
CA ALA A 204 -9.49 4.77 -1.00
C ALA A 204 -8.10 4.15 -1.11
N ILE A 205 -7.07 4.99 -0.89
CA ILE A 205 -5.71 4.53 -0.58
C ILE A 205 -5.64 4.35 0.93
N ILE A 206 -5.46 3.12 1.39
CA ILE A 206 -5.46 2.79 2.84
C ILE A 206 -4.08 2.46 3.40
N GLY A 207 -3.11 2.20 2.53
CA GLY A 207 -1.71 1.96 2.91
C GLY A 207 -0.78 2.24 1.75
N MET A 208 0.48 2.54 2.06
CA MET A 208 1.51 2.77 1.06
C MET A 208 2.89 2.43 1.62
N ALA A 209 3.81 2.05 0.74
CA ALA A 209 5.23 1.89 1.05
C ALA A 209 6.07 2.17 -0.18
N CYS A 210 7.32 2.59 0.01
CA CYS A 210 8.25 2.82 -1.08
C CYS A 210 9.72 2.60 -0.71
N ARG A 211 10.53 2.37 -1.74
CA ARG A 211 11.98 2.53 -1.73
C ARG A 211 12.38 3.38 -2.94
N PHE A 212 13.00 4.53 -2.69
CA PHE A 212 13.49 5.46 -3.69
C PHE A 212 14.96 5.84 -3.38
N PRO A 213 15.70 6.45 -4.31
CA PRO A 213 17.06 6.91 -4.02
C PRO A 213 17.05 7.85 -2.82
N GLY A 214 17.90 7.57 -1.83
CA GLY A 214 17.96 8.31 -0.57
C GLY A 214 16.82 8.07 0.42
N ALA A 215 15.90 7.12 0.15
CA ALA A 215 14.78 6.82 1.04
C ALA A 215 14.32 5.35 0.98
N ASN A 216 14.35 4.64 2.10
CA ASN A 216 13.95 3.22 2.21
C ASN A 216 12.50 3.01 2.68
N ASN A 217 11.79 4.08 3.04
CA ASN A 217 10.41 4.09 3.51
C ASN A 217 9.74 5.45 3.20
N ILE A 218 8.46 5.58 3.55
CA ILE A 218 7.66 6.78 3.23
C ILE A 218 8.06 7.99 4.09
N GLU A 219 8.53 7.77 5.31
CA GLU A 219 9.00 8.79 6.24
C GLU A 219 10.30 9.43 5.74
N GLU A 220 11.28 8.61 5.33
CA GLU A 220 12.52 9.06 4.71
C GLU A 220 12.23 9.76 3.38
N TYR A 221 11.29 9.25 2.59
CA TYR A 221 10.91 9.88 1.32
C TYR A 221 10.30 11.26 1.54
N TRP A 222 9.40 11.39 2.52
CA TRP A 222 8.84 12.69 2.90
C TRP A 222 9.93 13.64 3.38
N SER A 223 10.83 13.18 4.26
CA SER A 223 11.95 13.99 4.77
C SER A 223 12.85 14.52 3.64
N LEU A 224 13.17 13.65 2.67
CA LEU A 224 13.94 13.98 1.47
C LEU A 224 13.23 15.06 0.63
N LEU A 225 11.94 14.86 0.35
CA LEU A 225 11.14 15.80 -0.44
C LEU A 225 11.00 17.14 0.29
N HIS A 226 10.56 17.13 1.53
CA HIS A 226 10.36 18.33 2.35
C HIS A 226 11.64 19.17 2.47
N SER A 227 12.80 18.50 2.61
CA SER A 227 14.10 19.16 2.69
C SER A 227 14.65 19.62 1.33
N GLY A 228 13.96 19.35 0.22
CA GLY A 228 14.41 19.69 -1.12
C GLY A 228 15.70 18.98 -1.52
N ILE A 229 15.89 17.74 -1.06
CA ILE A 229 17.10 16.98 -1.33
C ILE A 229 17.07 16.41 -2.74
N ASP A 230 18.24 16.43 -3.34
CA ASP A 230 18.54 15.90 -4.65
C ASP A 230 19.33 14.57 -4.52
N ALA A 231 18.70 13.47 -4.94
CA ALA A 231 19.12 12.11 -4.62
C ALA A 231 19.93 11.40 -5.73
N ILE A 232 20.23 12.07 -6.84
CA ILE A 232 21.04 11.47 -7.90
C ILE A 232 22.51 11.49 -7.52
N SER A 233 23.17 10.38 -7.79
CA SER A 233 24.60 10.17 -7.55
C SER A 233 25.28 9.64 -8.83
N GLU A 234 26.60 9.50 -8.80
CA GLU A 234 27.31 8.79 -9.87
C GLU A 234 26.97 7.30 -9.84
N VAL A 235 26.98 6.64 -11.01
CA VAL A 235 26.75 5.19 -11.11
C VAL A 235 27.64 4.43 -10.12
N PRO A 236 27.07 3.69 -9.15
CA PRO A 236 27.85 2.92 -8.20
C PRO A 236 28.66 1.81 -8.88
N PRO A 237 29.90 1.52 -8.43
CA PRO A 237 30.68 0.40 -8.94
C PRO A 237 30.01 -0.97 -8.79
N THR A 238 29.04 -1.10 -7.89
CA THR A 238 28.22 -2.30 -7.69
C THR A 238 27.20 -2.54 -8.80
N ARG A 239 26.98 -1.58 -9.72
CA ARG A 239 26.14 -1.75 -10.91
C ARG A 239 26.98 -2.13 -12.13
N TRP A 240 27.80 -1.19 -12.60
CA TRP A 240 28.78 -1.40 -13.67
C TRP A 240 29.90 -0.35 -13.61
N ASP A 241 31.01 -0.61 -14.28
CA ASP A 241 32.10 0.37 -14.41
C ASP A 241 31.74 1.46 -15.43
N ILE A 242 31.22 2.57 -14.94
CA ILE A 242 30.80 3.71 -15.77
C ILE A 242 31.94 4.30 -16.62
N LYS A 243 33.21 4.12 -16.24
CA LYS A 243 34.35 4.64 -17.01
C LYS A 243 34.48 3.99 -18.39
N GLN A 244 33.96 2.77 -18.56
CA GLN A 244 34.00 2.04 -19.83
C GLN A 244 33.01 2.61 -20.84
N TYR A 245 31.91 3.20 -20.37
CA TYR A 245 30.79 3.60 -21.22
C TYR A 245 30.62 5.11 -21.31
N TYR A 246 31.01 5.87 -20.29
CA TYR A 246 30.80 7.32 -20.26
C TYR A 246 31.69 8.07 -21.25
N LYS A 247 31.07 8.86 -22.13
CA LYS A 247 31.74 9.86 -22.98
C LYS A 247 31.00 11.19 -22.87
N SER A 248 31.71 12.19 -22.35
CA SER A 248 31.14 13.52 -22.08
C SER A 248 30.57 14.17 -23.35
N GLY A 249 29.26 14.44 -23.34
CA GLY A 249 28.61 15.39 -24.24
C GLY A 249 28.59 15.04 -25.74
N GLN A 250 29.07 13.87 -26.16
CA GLN A 250 29.00 13.42 -27.55
C GLN A 250 28.09 12.20 -27.65
N LEU A 251 27.06 12.30 -28.50
CA LEU A 251 26.22 11.17 -28.90
C LEU A 251 27.07 10.22 -29.76
N GLN A 252 27.75 9.27 -29.12
CA GLN A 252 28.53 8.24 -29.80
C GLN A 252 27.87 6.88 -29.60
N PRO A 253 27.74 6.06 -30.67
CA PRO A 253 27.24 4.69 -30.54
C PRO A 253 28.02 3.91 -29.47
N GLY A 254 27.30 3.17 -28.62
CA GLY A 254 27.90 2.34 -27.58
C GLY A 254 28.35 3.09 -26.32
N THR A 255 28.03 4.38 -26.18
CA THR A 255 28.43 5.21 -25.03
C THR A 255 27.23 5.76 -24.26
N ILE A 256 27.45 6.15 -23.01
CA ILE A 256 26.46 6.80 -22.15
C ILE A 256 26.81 8.29 -22.04
N SER A 257 25.82 9.17 -22.25
CA SER A 257 26.01 10.63 -22.27
C SER A 257 26.19 11.26 -20.88
N THR A 258 25.88 10.52 -19.82
CA THR A 258 25.97 10.93 -18.42
C THR A 258 26.57 9.83 -17.55
N LYS A 259 27.14 10.22 -16.40
CA LYS A 259 27.66 9.30 -15.38
C LYS A 259 26.76 9.23 -14.13
N TYR A 260 25.59 9.85 -14.18
CA TYR A 260 24.70 10.05 -13.04
C TYR A 260 23.42 9.22 -13.18
N GLY A 261 22.84 8.85 -12.04
CA GLY A 261 21.57 8.13 -11.91
C GLY A 261 21.04 8.16 -10.47
N GLY A 262 19.76 7.87 -10.28
CA GLY A 262 19.21 7.63 -8.95
C GLY A 262 19.29 6.14 -8.61
N PHE A 263 19.95 5.79 -7.51
CA PHE A 263 20.22 4.39 -7.17
C PHE A 263 19.75 4.06 -5.75
N LEU A 264 19.23 2.86 -5.56
CA LEU A 264 18.98 2.27 -4.26
C LEU A 264 20.30 1.72 -3.70
N GLU A 265 20.55 1.92 -2.41
CA GLU A 265 21.77 1.42 -1.78
C GLU A 265 21.75 -0.11 -1.61
N GLN A 266 20.65 -0.64 -1.08
CA GLN A 266 20.49 -2.05 -0.68
C GLN A 266 19.65 -2.85 -1.69
N PHE A 267 19.91 -2.68 -2.98
CA PHE A 267 19.11 -3.32 -4.03
C PHE A 267 19.23 -4.85 -4.06
N ASP A 268 20.35 -5.41 -3.60
CA ASP A 268 20.68 -6.84 -3.65
C ASP A 268 20.40 -7.60 -2.35
N GLN A 269 20.17 -6.88 -1.24
CA GLN A 269 19.84 -7.45 0.07
C GLN A 269 18.38 -7.89 0.14
N PHE A 270 18.12 -9.04 0.76
CA PHE A 270 16.79 -9.63 0.86
C PHE A 270 16.77 -10.71 1.96
N ASP A 271 15.64 -10.89 2.65
CA ASP A 271 15.42 -12.02 3.58
C ASP A 271 14.66 -13.18 2.88
N PRO A 272 15.37 -14.15 2.25
CA PRO A 272 14.72 -15.24 1.54
C PRO A 272 13.94 -16.18 2.47
N ASN A 273 14.37 -16.34 3.73
CA ASN A 273 13.72 -17.23 4.68
C ASN A 273 12.37 -16.65 5.10
N PHE A 274 12.29 -15.33 5.32
CA PHE A 274 11.03 -14.66 5.59
C PHE A 274 10.02 -14.91 4.48
N PHE A 275 10.45 -14.81 3.21
CA PHE A 275 9.59 -14.98 2.04
C PHE A 275 9.46 -16.43 1.53
N ARG A 276 10.00 -17.41 2.26
CA ARG A 276 9.96 -18.85 1.92
C ARG A 276 10.57 -19.16 0.53
N ILE A 277 11.64 -18.43 0.19
CA ILE A 277 12.41 -18.63 -1.04
C ILE A 277 13.69 -19.39 -0.71
N ALA A 278 13.98 -20.45 -1.45
CA ALA A 278 15.18 -21.25 -1.19
C ALA A 278 16.46 -20.47 -1.57
N PRO A 279 17.60 -20.69 -0.89
CA PRO A 279 18.87 -20.05 -1.25
C PRO A 279 19.31 -20.24 -2.72
N ARG A 280 18.91 -21.36 -3.35
CA ARG A 280 19.18 -21.62 -4.77
C ARG A 280 18.28 -20.84 -5.72
N GLU A 281 17.04 -20.56 -5.30
CA GLU A 281 16.08 -19.78 -6.08
C GLU A 281 16.40 -18.28 -6.00
N VAL A 282 16.76 -17.78 -4.82
CA VAL A 282 16.97 -16.33 -4.63
C VAL A 282 18.11 -15.81 -5.52
N THR A 283 19.16 -16.58 -5.78
CA THR A 283 20.27 -16.18 -6.67
C THR A 283 19.86 -15.98 -8.12
N HIS A 284 18.75 -16.57 -8.55
CA HIS A 284 18.18 -16.39 -9.90
C HIS A 284 17.03 -15.38 -9.91
N THR A 285 16.53 -14.98 -8.74
CA THR A 285 15.38 -14.09 -8.61
C THR A 285 15.79 -12.65 -8.84
N ASP A 286 15.19 -11.97 -9.82
CA ASP A 286 15.39 -10.55 -10.08
C ASP A 286 15.20 -9.73 -8.79
N PRO A 287 16.16 -8.88 -8.40
CA PRO A 287 16.01 -7.95 -7.29
C PRO A 287 14.72 -7.13 -7.32
N GLN A 288 14.13 -6.84 -8.48
CA GLN A 288 12.81 -6.21 -8.59
C GLN A 288 11.71 -7.02 -7.89
N GLN A 289 11.70 -8.36 -8.06
CA GLN A 289 10.72 -9.24 -7.40
C GLN A 289 10.94 -9.31 -5.89
N ARG A 290 12.21 -9.25 -5.44
CA ARG A 290 12.59 -9.24 -4.02
C ARG A 290 12.11 -7.98 -3.32
N ILE A 291 12.39 -6.82 -3.92
CA ILE A 291 11.96 -5.51 -3.39
C ILE A 291 10.43 -5.40 -3.40
N LEU A 292 9.75 -5.93 -4.43
CA LEU A 292 8.29 -5.97 -4.46
C LEU A 292 7.69 -6.75 -3.28
N LEU A 293 8.26 -7.91 -2.93
CA LEU A 293 7.81 -8.71 -1.78
C LEU A 293 7.90 -7.94 -0.47
N GLU A 294 9.05 -7.31 -0.21
CA GLU A 294 9.26 -6.47 0.97
C GLU A 294 8.34 -5.25 0.98
N THR A 295 8.26 -4.53 -0.13
CA THR A 295 7.48 -3.28 -0.20
C THR A 295 5.97 -3.56 -0.10
N CYS A 296 5.48 -4.67 -0.65
CA CYS A 296 4.09 -5.09 -0.50
C CYS A 296 3.78 -5.49 0.95
N TRP A 297 4.70 -6.21 1.62
CA TRP A 297 4.56 -6.52 3.04
C TRP A 297 4.42 -5.24 3.87
N SER A 298 5.36 -4.30 3.69
CA SER A 298 5.34 -3.01 4.40
C SER A 298 4.09 -2.19 4.09
N ALA A 299 3.58 -2.20 2.85
CA ALA A 299 2.38 -1.46 2.48
C ALA A 299 1.12 -2.00 3.20
N LEU A 300 1.02 -3.33 3.35
CA LEU A 300 -0.08 -3.97 4.10
C LEU A 300 0.02 -3.68 5.61
N GLU A 301 1.23 -3.71 6.19
CA GLU A 301 1.42 -3.31 7.58
C GLU A 301 1.12 -1.82 7.82
N ASN A 302 1.49 -0.94 6.87
CA ASN A 302 1.12 0.48 6.91
C ASN A 302 -0.41 0.67 6.80
N ALA A 303 -1.12 -0.22 6.09
CA ALA A 303 -2.58 -0.24 6.06
C ALA A 303 -3.23 -0.73 7.37
N GLY A 304 -2.43 -1.16 8.37
CA GLY A 304 -2.96 -1.78 9.58
C GLY A 304 -3.55 -3.17 9.35
N ILE A 305 -3.21 -3.83 8.23
CA ILE A 305 -3.73 -5.15 7.86
C ILE A 305 -2.69 -6.21 8.18
N ASN A 306 -3.08 -7.24 8.94
CA ASN A 306 -2.30 -8.46 9.09
C ASN A 306 -2.30 -9.23 7.75
N PRO A 307 -1.15 -9.35 7.04
CA PRO A 307 -1.10 -9.99 5.72
C PRO A 307 -1.58 -11.44 5.69
N GLU A 308 -1.43 -12.21 6.78
CA GLU A 308 -1.86 -13.62 6.82
C GLU A 308 -3.38 -13.77 6.79
N THR A 309 -4.12 -12.75 7.25
CA THR A 309 -5.60 -12.77 7.22
C THR A 309 -6.18 -12.66 5.81
N LEU A 310 -5.37 -12.22 4.86
CA LEU A 310 -5.77 -12.06 3.46
C LEU A 310 -5.60 -13.34 2.63
N ALA A 311 -5.01 -14.40 3.18
CA ALA A 311 -4.87 -15.68 2.48
C ALA A 311 -6.25 -16.26 2.12
N GLY A 312 -6.42 -16.65 0.84
CA GLY A 312 -7.69 -17.12 0.28
C GLY A 312 -8.69 -16.02 -0.08
N THR A 313 -8.38 -14.75 0.14
CA THR A 313 -9.26 -13.64 -0.24
C THR A 313 -9.06 -13.24 -1.71
N GLN A 314 -10.08 -12.58 -2.28
CA GLN A 314 -10.02 -11.97 -3.61
C GLN A 314 -9.26 -10.63 -3.55
N THR A 315 -7.98 -10.71 -3.18
CA THR A 315 -7.05 -9.58 -3.22
C THR A 315 -6.36 -9.59 -4.59
N GLY A 316 -6.40 -8.47 -5.31
CA GLY A 316 -5.76 -8.31 -6.62
C GLY A 316 -4.35 -7.72 -6.54
N VAL A 317 -3.52 -7.99 -7.53
CA VAL A 317 -2.12 -7.55 -7.65
C VAL A 317 -1.86 -7.01 -9.04
N PHE A 318 -1.45 -5.74 -9.13
CA PHE A 318 -1.20 -5.03 -10.39
C PHE A 318 0.17 -4.36 -10.33
N VAL A 319 1.13 -4.88 -11.11
CA VAL A 319 2.54 -4.50 -11.03
C VAL A 319 2.98 -3.80 -12.31
N GLY A 320 3.39 -2.54 -12.22
CA GLY A 320 4.13 -1.87 -13.29
C GLY A 320 5.60 -2.30 -13.30
N ILE A 321 6.03 -2.99 -14.35
CA ILE A 321 7.41 -3.50 -14.50
C ILE A 321 7.72 -3.67 -15.99
N PHE A 322 8.92 -3.29 -16.43
CA PHE A 322 9.32 -3.46 -17.84
C PHE A 322 10.81 -3.74 -18.07
N SER A 323 11.70 -3.40 -17.14
CA SER A 323 13.12 -3.69 -17.30
C SER A 323 13.43 -5.14 -16.96
N HIS A 324 14.36 -5.73 -17.70
CA HIS A 324 14.77 -7.15 -17.60
C HIS A 324 16.29 -7.26 -17.46
N ASP A 325 16.92 -6.27 -16.83
CA ASP A 325 18.38 -6.17 -16.75
C ASP A 325 19.01 -7.37 -16.06
N TYR A 326 18.35 -7.94 -15.04
CA TYR A 326 18.88 -9.11 -14.34
C TYR A 326 18.88 -10.37 -15.21
N GLU A 327 17.85 -10.55 -16.03
CA GLU A 327 17.80 -11.63 -17.03
C GLU A 327 18.98 -11.51 -18.00
N LEU A 328 19.21 -10.30 -18.51
CA LEU A 328 20.31 -10.02 -19.43
C LEU A 328 21.68 -10.28 -18.79
N LEU A 329 21.87 -9.89 -17.53
CA LEU A 329 23.10 -10.17 -16.77
C LEU A 329 23.32 -11.68 -16.61
N GLN A 330 22.28 -12.43 -16.25
CA GLN A 330 22.37 -13.88 -16.12
C GLN A 330 22.71 -14.54 -17.46
N VAL A 331 22.08 -14.12 -18.56
CA VAL A 331 22.38 -14.64 -19.91
C VAL A 331 23.84 -14.41 -20.30
N LYS A 332 24.43 -13.28 -19.90
CA LYS A 332 25.85 -12.97 -20.19
C LYS A 332 26.84 -13.73 -19.29
N GLN A 333 26.42 -14.12 -18.09
CA GLN A 333 27.30 -14.72 -17.09
C GLN A 333 27.27 -16.25 -17.09
N TYR A 334 26.11 -16.86 -17.35
CA TYR A 334 25.92 -18.31 -17.29
C TYR A 334 26.04 -18.98 -18.66
N ASP A 335 26.61 -20.18 -18.69
CA ASP A 335 26.52 -21.06 -19.87
C ASP A 335 25.08 -21.59 -20.00
N PRO A 336 24.53 -21.74 -21.22
CA PRO A 336 23.21 -22.31 -21.41
C PRO A 336 22.98 -23.68 -20.75
N GLN A 337 24.04 -24.46 -20.50
CA GLN A 337 23.95 -25.74 -19.78
C GLN A 337 23.65 -25.58 -18.27
N ASP A 338 23.91 -24.41 -17.70
CA ASP A 338 23.68 -24.10 -16.28
C ASP A 338 22.30 -23.48 -16.02
N TYR A 339 21.46 -23.29 -17.05
CA TYR A 339 20.12 -22.74 -16.87
C TYR A 339 19.20 -23.73 -16.14
N GLU A 340 18.67 -23.27 -15.01
CA GLU A 340 17.70 -23.99 -14.20
C GLU A 340 16.28 -23.42 -14.37
N ALA A 341 15.27 -24.16 -13.91
CA ALA A 341 13.88 -23.67 -13.91
C ALA A 341 13.72 -22.32 -13.18
N TYR A 342 14.56 -22.06 -12.17
CA TYR A 342 14.54 -20.80 -11.43
C TYR A 342 14.98 -19.59 -12.25
N PHE A 343 15.73 -19.76 -13.35
CA PHE A 343 16.02 -18.67 -14.27
C PHE A 343 14.72 -18.08 -14.85
N ALA A 344 13.80 -18.93 -15.29
CA ALA A 344 12.54 -18.49 -15.88
C ALA A 344 11.62 -17.83 -14.84
N THR A 345 11.45 -18.46 -13.67
CA THR A 345 10.59 -17.91 -12.60
C THR A 345 11.21 -16.71 -11.90
N GLY A 346 12.53 -16.59 -11.92
CA GLY A 346 13.26 -15.51 -11.28
C GLY A 346 13.19 -14.20 -12.05
N ASN A 347 13.03 -14.25 -13.37
CA ASN A 347 13.13 -13.06 -14.23
C ASN A 347 11.84 -12.67 -14.96
N SER A 348 10.89 -13.60 -15.16
CA SER A 348 9.66 -13.28 -15.89
C SER A 348 8.84 -12.18 -15.22
N ALA A 349 8.50 -11.13 -15.96
CA ALA A 349 7.63 -10.05 -15.49
C ALA A 349 6.29 -10.59 -14.96
N SER A 350 5.69 -11.58 -15.61
CA SER A 350 4.42 -12.20 -15.17
C SER A 350 4.53 -12.84 -13.78
N ILE A 351 5.70 -13.39 -13.46
CA ILE A 351 5.96 -14.02 -12.16
C ILE A 351 6.13 -12.97 -11.07
N ALA A 352 6.49 -11.71 -11.38
CA ALA A 352 6.52 -10.65 -10.36
C ALA A 352 5.16 -10.49 -9.65
N ALA A 353 4.06 -10.37 -10.40
CA ALA A 353 2.70 -10.31 -9.84
C ALA A 353 2.24 -11.68 -9.29
N GLY A 354 2.55 -12.76 -10.01
CA GLY A 354 2.18 -14.12 -9.60
C GLY A 354 2.82 -14.55 -8.28
N ARG A 355 4.08 -14.18 -8.04
CA ARG A 355 4.85 -14.50 -6.83
C ARG A 355 4.29 -13.79 -5.60
N LEU A 356 3.86 -12.53 -5.74
CA LEU A 356 3.14 -11.82 -4.68
C LEU A 356 1.86 -12.58 -4.31
N SER A 357 1.04 -12.91 -5.31
CA SER A 357 -0.21 -13.65 -5.08
C SER A 357 0.04 -15.02 -4.45
N TYR A 358 1.04 -15.75 -4.94
CA TYR A 358 1.45 -17.05 -4.40
C TYR A 358 1.92 -16.95 -2.94
N PHE A 359 2.77 -15.97 -2.63
CA PHE A 359 3.31 -15.81 -1.28
C PHE A 359 2.21 -15.44 -0.29
N PHE A 360 1.41 -14.42 -0.57
CA PHE A 360 0.36 -14.00 0.36
C PHE A 360 -0.89 -14.89 0.32
N GLY A 361 -0.99 -15.80 -0.65
CA GLY A 361 -2.16 -16.67 -0.83
C GLY A 361 -3.37 -15.94 -1.41
N PHE A 362 -3.15 -14.89 -2.20
CA PHE A 362 -4.22 -14.13 -2.84
C PHE A 362 -4.85 -14.89 -4.00
N THR A 363 -6.14 -14.65 -4.24
CA THR A 363 -6.92 -15.32 -5.30
C THR A 363 -7.60 -14.36 -6.27
N GLY A 364 -7.35 -13.04 -6.15
CA GLY A 364 -7.82 -12.04 -7.12
C GLY A 364 -6.93 -11.97 -8.38
N PRO A 365 -7.22 -11.03 -9.30
CA PRO A 365 -6.43 -10.83 -10.52
C PRO A 365 -4.96 -10.52 -10.20
N ALA A 366 -4.03 -11.10 -10.96
CA ALA A 366 -2.58 -10.88 -10.82
C ALA A 366 -1.98 -10.54 -12.19
N LEU A 367 -1.58 -9.29 -12.39
CA LEU A 367 -1.16 -8.75 -13.69
C LEU A 367 0.14 -7.96 -13.56
N SER A 368 1.02 -8.17 -14.54
CA SER A 368 2.17 -7.30 -14.77
C SER A 368 1.92 -6.47 -16.02
N VAL A 369 2.17 -5.16 -15.92
CA VAL A 369 1.82 -4.15 -16.92
C VAL A 369 3.08 -3.44 -17.39
N ASP A 370 3.27 -3.42 -18.70
CA ASP A 370 4.30 -2.63 -19.36
C ASP A 370 3.65 -1.63 -20.33
N THR A 371 3.64 -0.38 -19.90
CA THR A 371 3.35 0.79 -20.73
C THR A 371 4.46 1.83 -20.54
N ALA A 372 5.70 1.34 -20.39
CA ALA A 372 6.91 2.10 -20.10
C ALA A 372 6.76 3.03 -18.88
N CYS A 373 6.99 4.33 -19.04
CA CYS A 373 6.96 5.30 -17.94
C CYS A 373 5.58 5.45 -17.28
N SER A 374 4.50 5.02 -17.96
CA SER A 374 3.14 5.08 -17.42
C SER A 374 2.70 3.82 -16.66
N SER A 375 3.52 2.75 -16.66
CA SER A 375 3.15 1.40 -16.18
C SER A 375 2.48 1.41 -14.80
N SER A 376 3.03 2.12 -13.82
CA SER A 376 2.45 2.15 -12.47
C SER A 376 1.11 2.89 -12.37
N LEU A 377 0.88 3.98 -13.12
CA LEU A 377 -0.45 4.61 -13.12
C LEU A 377 -1.47 3.79 -13.90
N VAL A 378 -1.05 3.06 -14.93
CA VAL A 378 -1.92 2.08 -15.60
C VAL A 378 -2.25 0.94 -14.65
N ALA A 379 -1.30 0.46 -13.85
CA ALA A 379 -1.56 -0.53 -12.79
C ALA A 379 -2.57 -0.01 -11.74
N VAL A 380 -2.44 1.24 -11.30
CA VAL A 380 -3.42 1.90 -10.42
C VAL A 380 -4.80 2.01 -11.08
N HIS A 381 -4.85 2.36 -12.37
CA HIS A 381 -6.11 2.40 -13.13
C HIS A 381 -6.78 1.03 -13.18
N LEU A 382 -6.05 -0.03 -13.55
CA LEU A 382 -6.59 -1.39 -13.61
C LEU A 382 -7.03 -1.91 -12.24
N ALA A 383 -6.25 -1.65 -11.18
CA ALA A 383 -6.62 -1.97 -9.81
C ALA A 383 -7.93 -1.28 -9.38
N SER A 384 -8.06 0.01 -9.70
CA SER A 384 -9.27 0.79 -9.42
C SER A 384 -10.49 0.24 -10.16
N GLN A 385 -10.32 -0.15 -11.43
CA GLN A 385 -11.38 -0.76 -12.22
C GLN A 385 -11.79 -2.14 -11.70
N SER A 386 -10.83 -2.97 -11.29
CA SER A 386 -11.08 -4.30 -10.74
C SER A 386 -11.86 -4.23 -9.41
N LEU A 387 -11.53 -3.26 -8.55
CA LEU A 387 -12.30 -2.96 -7.33
C LEU A 387 -13.72 -2.49 -7.63
N ARG A 388 -13.92 -1.58 -8.59
CA ARG A 388 -15.25 -1.09 -9.00
C ARG A 388 -16.12 -2.20 -9.59
N ASN A 389 -15.52 -3.07 -10.39
CA ASN A 389 -16.20 -4.20 -11.01
C ASN A 389 -16.47 -5.37 -10.04
N GLY A 390 -15.94 -5.31 -8.81
CA GLY A 390 -16.09 -6.38 -7.82
C GLY A 390 -15.26 -7.65 -8.14
N GLU A 391 -14.25 -7.54 -9.00
CA GLU A 391 -13.30 -8.62 -9.29
C GLU A 391 -12.31 -8.84 -8.14
N CYS A 392 -12.12 -7.82 -7.30
CA CYS A 392 -11.39 -7.90 -6.03
C CYS A 392 -12.03 -6.97 -4.98
N ASN A 393 -11.68 -7.20 -3.71
CA ASN A 393 -12.12 -6.37 -2.57
C ASN A 393 -10.99 -5.51 -1.99
N ILE A 394 -9.76 -5.93 -2.23
CA ILE A 394 -8.52 -5.21 -1.92
C ILE A 394 -7.64 -5.34 -3.16
N ALA A 395 -6.89 -4.29 -3.51
CA ALA A 395 -5.92 -4.35 -4.58
C ALA A 395 -4.58 -3.74 -4.17
N LEU A 396 -3.49 -4.42 -4.52
CA LEU A 396 -2.14 -3.89 -4.49
C LEU A 396 -1.79 -3.36 -5.88
N ALA A 397 -1.58 -2.05 -5.98
CA ALA A 397 -1.04 -1.44 -7.20
C ALA A 397 0.39 -0.99 -6.94
N SER A 398 1.32 -1.39 -7.80
CA SER A 398 2.74 -1.12 -7.61
C SER A 398 3.46 -0.74 -8.89
N GLY A 399 4.67 -0.21 -8.73
CA GLY A 399 5.63 -0.01 -9.80
C GLY A 399 7.04 -0.24 -9.29
N VAL A 400 7.86 -0.93 -10.08
CA VAL A 400 9.27 -1.18 -9.76
C VAL A 400 10.16 -0.93 -10.98
N ASN A 401 11.36 -0.41 -10.73
CA ASN A 401 12.40 -0.24 -11.74
C ASN A 401 13.79 -0.34 -11.09
N LEU A 402 14.72 -1.09 -11.70
CA LEU A 402 16.13 -1.11 -11.31
C LEU A 402 17.05 -0.90 -12.51
N LEU A 403 18.25 -0.38 -12.25
CA LEU A 403 19.28 -0.09 -13.23
C LEU A 403 20.47 -1.02 -12.98
N LEU A 404 20.40 -2.25 -13.51
CA LEU A 404 21.43 -3.27 -13.23
C LEU A 404 22.45 -3.40 -14.37
N SER A 405 22.12 -2.90 -15.56
CA SER A 405 22.94 -3.06 -16.75
C SER A 405 23.06 -1.75 -17.56
N PRO A 406 24.17 -1.53 -18.29
CA PRO A 406 24.38 -0.29 -19.04
C PRO A 406 23.59 -0.20 -20.35
N GLU A 407 23.04 -1.30 -20.88
CA GLU A 407 22.52 -1.36 -22.26
C GLU A 407 21.38 -0.39 -22.54
N LEU A 408 20.39 -0.30 -21.65
CA LEU A 408 19.30 0.66 -21.81
C LEU A 408 19.81 2.09 -21.68
N SER A 409 20.78 2.35 -20.79
CA SER A 409 21.39 3.68 -20.64
C SER A 409 22.17 4.10 -21.90
N ILE A 410 22.85 3.16 -22.57
CA ILE A 410 23.52 3.39 -23.87
C ILE A 410 22.48 3.71 -24.96
N THR A 411 21.38 2.95 -24.98
CA THR A 411 20.33 3.11 -25.98
C THR A 411 19.60 4.45 -25.82
N PHE A 412 19.23 4.82 -24.60
CA PHE A 412 18.59 6.10 -24.32
C PHE A 412 19.54 7.29 -24.49
N SER A 413 20.85 7.10 -24.24
CA SER A 413 21.85 8.10 -24.61
C SER A 413 21.89 8.31 -26.12
N SER A 414 21.94 7.22 -26.90
CA SER A 414 21.96 7.28 -28.37
C SER A 414 20.68 7.90 -28.95
N ALA A 415 19.54 7.72 -28.27
CA ALA A 415 18.27 8.35 -28.62
C ALA A 415 18.15 9.83 -28.19
N GLY A 416 19.17 10.40 -27.54
CA GLY A 416 19.16 11.78 -27.07
C GLY A 416 18.18 12.04 -25.92
N MET A 417 17.75 11.01 -25.20
CA MET A 417 16.76 11.12 -24.13
C MET A 417 17.35 11.54 -22.79
N LEU A 418 18.63 11.23 -22.56
CA LEU A 418 19.29 11.44 -21.26
C LEU A 418 19.97 12.80 -21.18
N SER A 419 19.77 13.49 -20.06
CA SER A 419 20.50 14.72 -19.77
C SER A 419 21.99 14.44 -19.53
N PRO A 420 22.90 15.11 -20.25
CA PRO A 420 24.35 15.02 -20.00
C PRO A 420 24.78 15.44 -18.60
N ASP A 421 24.02 16.32 -17.94
CA ASP A 421 24.32 16.76 -16.56
C ASP A 421 23.69 15.85 -15.48
N GLY A 422 22.90 14.86 -15.89
CA GLY A 422 22.29 13.93 -14.96
C GLY A 422 21.16 14.51 -14.12
N ARG A 423 20.49 15.57 -14.57
CA ARG A 423 19.38 16.20 -13.86
C ARG A 423 18.11 16.29 -14.71
N CYS A 424 16.97 15.96 -14.11
CA CYS A 424 15.66 16.33 -14.66
C CYS A 424 15.39 17.80 -14.30
N LYS A 425 15.69 18.72 -15.22
CA LYS A 425 15.52 20.17 -15.00
C LYS A 425 14.15 20.62 -15.50
N THR A 426 13.11 20.00 -14.93
CA THR A 426 11.74 20.11 -15.40
C THR A 426 11.25 21.56 -15.40
N PHE A 427 10.75 22.00 -16.56
CA PHE A 427 10.26 23.35 -16.88
C PHE A 427 11.31 24.47 -16.96
N ASP A 428 12.58 24.16 -16.71
CA ASP A 428 13.67 25.13 -16.78
C ASP A 428 14.12 25.37 -18.23
N ALA A 429 14.61 26.57 -18.54
CA ALA A 429 15.17 26.91 -19.85
C ALA A 429 16.34 26.02 -20.28
N SER A 430 17.05 25.41 -19.33
CA SER A 430 18.15 24.49 -19.60
C SER A 430 17.73 23.00 -19.71
N ALA A 431 16.43 22.68 -19.69
CA ALA A 431 15.90 21.32 -19.88
C ALA A 431 16.46 20.64 -21.14
N ASN A 432 17.16 19.52 -20.95
CA ASN A 432 17.97 18.85 -21.98
C ASN A 432 17.95 17.32 -21.88
N GLY A 433 16.92 16.75 -21.27
CA GLY A 433 16.75 15.31 -21.09
C GLY A 433 16.44 14.93 -19.63
N TYR A 434 16.19 13.65 -19.39
CA TYR A 434 15.97 13.13 -18.04
C TYR A 434 17.19 12.36 -17.51
N VAL A 435 17.22 12.08 -16.21
CA VAL A 435 18.17 11.14 -15.61
C VAL A 435 17.44 9.88 -15.17
N ARG A 436 18.00 8.70 -15.50
CA ARG A 436 17.41 7.41 -15.12
C ARG A 436 17.49 7.21 -13.61
N SER A 437 16.51 6.49 -13.06
CA SER A 437 16.48 6.19 -11.64
C SER A 437 15.83 4.85 -11.32
N GLU A 438 16.20 4.33 -10.16
CA GLU A 438 15.64 3.13 -9.54
C GLU A 438 14.51 3.48 -8.58
N GLY A 439 13.59 2.55 -8.34
CA GLY A 439 12.57 2.76 -7.31
C GLY A 439 11.51 1.68 -7.27
N CYS A 440 10.85 1.56 -6.13
CA CYS A 440 9.67 0.74 -5.93
C CYS A 440 8.64 1.52 -5.11
N GLY A 441 7.39 1.51 -5.53
CA GLY A 441 6.27 2.05 -4.75
C GLY A 441 5.06 1.13 -4.82
N VAL A 442 4.33 1.03 -3.71
CA VAL A 442 3.12 0.22 -3.58
C VAL A 442 2.05 1.02 -2.86
N VAL A 443 0.81 0.93 -3.35
CA VAL A 443 -0.39 1.41 -2.65
C VAL A 443 -1.39 0.28 -2.46
N VAL A 444 -2.05 0.26 -1.30
CA VAL A 444 -3.14 -0.65 -0.96
C VAL A 444 -4.47 0.07 -1.16
N LEU A 445 -5.34 -0.50 -1.99
CA LEU A 445 -6.56 0.12 -2.46
C LEU A 445 -7.79 -0.66 -2.03
N LYS A 446 -8.86 0.05 -1.64
CA LYS A 446 -10.20 -0.50 -1.37
C LYS A 446 -11.28 0.45 -1.90
N ARG A 447 -12.49 -0.05 -2.13
CA ARG A 447 -13.66 0.84 -2.29
C ARG A 447 -13.83 1.65 -1.01
N LEU A 448 -14.13 2.94 -1.13
CA LEU A 448 -14.27 3.86 0.01
C LEU A 448 -15.30 3.35 1.03
N SER A 449 -16.44 2.86 0.55
CA SER A 449 -17.48 2.28 1.40
C SER A 449 -16.97 1.11 2.25
N GLN A 450 -16.14 0.24 1.67
CA GLN A 450 -15.52 -0.87 2.39
C GLN A 450 -14.44 -0.40 3.37
N ALA A 451 -13.65 0.61 2.98
CA ALA A 451 -12.63 1.19 3.86
C ALA A 451 -13.25 1.80 5.13
N ILE A 452 -14.37 2.51 4.97
CA ILE A 452 -15.14 3.06 6.10
C ILE A 452 -15.74 1.92 6.95
N ALA A 453 -16.34 0.91 6.31
CA ALA A 453 -16.94 -0.22 7.01
C ALA A 453 -15.94 -1.00 7.88
N ASP A 454 -14.71 -1.15 7.38
CA ASP A 454 -13.65 -1.87 8.08
C ASP A 454 -12.85 -0.99 9.06
N ASN A 455 -13.17 0.30 9.14
CA ASN A 455 -12.44 1.32 9.92
C ASN A 455 -10.97 1.43 9.52
N ASP A 456 -10.68 1.33 8.22
CA ASP A 456 -9.33 1.53 7.70
C ASP A 456 -8.91 3.00 7.82
N ASN A 457 -7.61 3.23 7.97
CA ASN A 457 -7.04 4.56 7.83
C ASN A 457 -7.06 4.98 6.35
N ILE A 458 -7.77 6.06 6.01
CA ILE A 458 -7.84 6.56 4.63
C ILE A 458 -6.78 7.64 4.46
N LEU A 459 -5.79 7.38 3.59
CA LEU A 459 -4.68 8.31 3.33
C LEU A 459 -5.06 9.35 2.27
N ALA A 460 -5.78 8.94 1.24
CA ALA A 460 -6.32 9.78 0.16
C ALA A 460 -7.37 9.03 -0.65
N LEU A 461 -8.07 9.73 -1.54
CA LEU A 461 -9.11 9.17 -2.40
C LEU A 461 -8.76 9.34 -3.89
N ILE A 462 -8.82 8.24 -4.65
CA ILE A 462 -8.76 8.26 -6.11
C ILE A 462 -10.19 8.49 -6.62
N ARG A 463 -10.46 9.72 -7.06
CA ARG A 463 -11.78 10.14 -7.59
C ARG A 463 -11.97 9.65 -9.02
N GLY A 464 -10.92 9.70 -9.84
CA GLY A 464 -11.00 9.29 -11.23
C GLY A 464 -9.63 8.98 -11.82
N CYS A 465 -9.60 8.07 -12.79
CA CYS A 465 -8.40 7.71 -13.53
C CYS A 465 -8.78 7.51 -15.00
N ALA A 466 -7.88 7.86 -15.90
CA ALA A 466 -8.05 7.64 -17.33
C ALA A 466 -6.72 7.26 -17.98
N ILE A 467 -6.81 6.46 -19.04
CA ILE A 467 -5.70 6.09 -19.90
C ILE A 467 -6.09 6.31 -21.37
N ASN A 468 -5.13 6.69 -22.22
CA ASN A 468 -5.32 6.73 -23.67
C ASN A 468 -4.00 6.51 -24.42
N GLN A 469 -3.98 6.79 -25.73
CA GLN A 469 -2.84 6.59 -26.61
C GLN A 469 -2.63 7.80 -27.53
N ASP A 470 -1.37 8.16 -27.76
CA ASP A 470 -0.94 9.26 -28.65
C ASP A 470 -1.27 8.99 -30.13
N GLY A 471 -1.41 7.72 -30.51
CA GLY A 471 -1.76 7.32 -31.87
C GLY A 471 -0.66 7.67 -32.88
N ALA A 472 -1.05 8.17 -34.05
CA ALA A 472 -0.13 8.53 -35.13
C ALA A 472 0.53 9.90 -34.89
N SER A 473 1.34 10.04 -33.83
CA SER A 473 2.09 11.25 -33.50
C SER A 473 3.31 11.46 -34.43
N ASN A 474 4.07 12.55 -34.24
CA ASN A 474 5.29 12.85 -35.02
C ASN A 474 6.47 11.96 -34.60
N GLY A 475 6.34 10.66 -34.81
CA GLY A 475 7.29 9.65 -34.39
C GLY A 475 6.82 8.94 -33.12
N LEU A 476 7.10 7.63 -33.05
CA LEU A 476 6.59 6.73 -32.00
C LEU A 476 6.86 7.23 -30.57
N THR A 477 7.99 7.90 -30.37
CA THR A 477 8.44 8.38 -29.05
C THR A 477 8.15 9.85 -28.80
N ALA A 478 7.52 10.55 -29.75
CA ALA A 478 7.19 11.97 -29.60
C ALA A 478 5.83 12.12 -28.90
N PRO A 479 5.75 12.96 -27.85
CA PRO A 479 4.51 13.16 -27.11
C PRO A 479 3.46 13.89 -27.94
N ASN A 480 2.18 13.64 -27.68
CA ASN A 480 1.06 14.34 -28.33
C ASN A 480 0.20 15.15 -27.36
N GLY A 481 0.25 16.49 -27.48
CA GLY A 481 -0.48 17.40 -26.59
C GLY A 481 -2.01 17.20 -26.58
N LEU A 482 -2.62 16.94 -27.73
CA LEU A 482 -4.08 16.69 -27.81
C LEU A 482 -4.49 15.43 -27.05
N SER A 483 -3.64 14.40 -27.08
CA SER A 483 -3.85 13.16 -26.34
C SER A 483 -3.69 13.37 -24.84
N GLN A 484 -2.72 14.18 -24.41
CA GLN A 484 -2.57 14.60 -23.02
C GLN A 484 -3.79 15.41 -22.53
N GLU A 485 -4.27 16.37 -23.31
CA GLU A 485 -5.50 17.11 -23.00
C GLU A 485 -6.70 16.16 -22.83
N ALA A 486 -6.86 15.21 -23.76
CA ALA A 486 -7.97 14.27 -23.76
C ALA A 486 -7.96 13.34 -22.53
N VAL A 487 -6.79 12.82 -22.12
CA VAL A 487 -6.71 11.95 -20.95
C VAL A 487 -6.99 12.72 -19.66
N ILE A 488 -6.50 13.97 -19.54
CA ILE A 488 -6.77 14.83 -18.38
C ILE A 488 -8.27 15.13 -18.28
N ARG A 489 -8.90 15.58 -19.39
CA ARG A 489 -10.36 15.83 -19.42
C ARG A 489 -11.17 14.58 -19.09
N LYS A 490 -10.73 13.41 -19.57
CA LYS A 490 -11.43 12.15 -19.28
C LYS A 490 -11.33 11.79 -17.80
N ALA A 491 -10.16 11.94 -17.18
CA ALA A 491 -9.97 11.67 -15.76
C ALA A 491 -10.82 12.62 -14.89
N LEU A 492 -10.86 13.92 -15.22
CA LEU A 492 -11.74 14.91 -14.57
C LEU A 492 -13.22 14.57 -14.72
N SER A 493 -13.63 14.17 -15.92
CA SER A 493 -15.01 13.73 -16.20
C SER A 493 -15.39 12.48 -15.40
N VAL A 494 -14.50 11.49 -15.29
CA VAL A 494 -14.72 10.29 -14.46
C VAL A 494 -14.79 10.66 -12.98
N ALA A 495 -13.97 11.62 -12.54
CA ALA A 495 -13.96 12.09 -11.15
C ALA A 495 -15.20 12.95 -10.79
N GLY A 496 -15.90 13.49 -11.78
CA GLY A 496 -16.96 14.50 -11.56
C GLY A 496 -16.39 15.79 -10.96
N VAL A 497 -15.18 16.18 -11.35
CA VAL A 497 -14.44 17.33 -10.80
C VAL A 497 -14.23 18.38 -11.89
N SER A 498 -14.48 19.66 -11.58
CA SER A 498 -14.19 20.77 -12.47
C SER A 498 -12.67 21.00 -12.59
N PRO A 499 -12.14 21.34 -13.77
CA PRO A 499 -10.73 21.73 -13.91
C PRO A 499 -10.31 22.85 -12.95
N SER A 500 -11.21 23.79 -12.61
CA SER A 500 -10.93 24.91 -11.69
C SER A 500 -10.70 24.46 -10.24
N GLU A 501 -11.15 23.27 -9.85
CA GLU A 501 -11.01 22.75 -8.49
C GLU A 501 -9.65 22.07 -8.25
N ILE A 502 -8.94 21.70 -9.32
CA ILE A 502 -7.59 21.13 -9.21
C ILE A 502 -6.62 22.23 -8.76
N SER A 503 -5.98 22.04 -7.62
CA SER A 503 -5.02 23.02 -7.07
C SER A 503 -3.57 22.68 -7.38
N TYR A 504 -3.27 21.40 -7.59
CA TYR A 504 -1.92 20.90 -7.87
C TYR A 504 -1.90 19.90 -9.02
N VAL A 505 -0.85 19.93 -9.84
CA VAL A 505 -0.54 18.87 -10.79
C VAL A 505 0.88 18.37 -10.57
N GLU A 506 0.99 17.10 -10.21
CA GLU A 506 2.22 16.33 -10.31
C GLU A 506 2.37 15.87 -11.76
N ALA A 507 3.19 16.59 -12.50
CA ALA A 507 3.40 16.41 -13.93
C ALA A 507 4.22 15.15 -14.23
N HIS A 508 4.15 14.68 -15.48
CA HIS A 508 5.12 13.74 -16.00
C HIS A 508 6.51 14.38 -16.03
N GLY A 509 6.64 15.60 -16.54
CA GLY A 509 7.71 16.55 -16.26
C GLY A 509 9.11 15.95 -16.24
N THR A 510 9.60 15.52 -17.40
CA THR A 510 10.88 14.80 -17.55
C THR A 510 12.08 15.72 -17.74
N GLY A 511 11.90 17.03 -17.90
CA GLY A 511 13.03 17.93 -18.17
C GLY A 511 13.51 17.83 -19.61
N THR A 512 12.61 17.46 -20.53
CA THR A 512 12.94 17.38 -21.96
C THR A 512 12.56 18.68 -22.66
N SER A 513 13.43 19.14 -23.58
CA SER A 513 13.24 20.40 -24.31
C SER A 513 11.91 20.48 -25.07
N LEU A 514 11.42 19.34 -25.59
CA LEU A 514 10.13 19.23 -26.30
C LEU A 514 8.96 18.83 -25.39
N GLY A 515 9.16 17.88 -24.48
CA GLY A 515 8.07 17.30 -23.69
C GLY A 515 7.49 18.29 -22.69
N ASP A 516 8.34 19.08 -22.01
CA ASP A 516 7.89 20.04 -21.01
C ASP A 516 6.96 21.11 -21.62
N PRO A 517 7.27 21.76 -22.77
CA PRO A 517 6.33 22.64 -23.47
C PRO A 517 5.01 21.97 -23.88
N VAL A 518 5.06 20.73 -24.38
CA VAL A 518 3.85 20.01 -24.80
C VAL A 518 2.92 19.75 -23.61
N GLU A 519 3.50 19.33 -22.48
CA GLU A 519 2.73 19.05 -21.26
C GLU A 519 2.13 20.32 -20.65
N VAL A 520 2.93 21.38 -20.48
CA VAL A 520 2.39 22.63 -19.91
C VAL A 520 1.33 23.25 -20.82
N LYS A 521 1.46 23.11 -22.14
CA LYS A 521 0.40 23.55 -23.06
C LYS A 521 -0.90 22.75 -22.89
N ALA A 522 -0.81 21.44 -22.71
CA ALA A 522 -1.99 20.61 -22.43
C ALA A 522 -2.67 21.05 -21.11
N LEU A 523 -1.87 21.35 -20.07
CA LEU A 523 -2.38 21.92 -18.83
C LEU A 523 -3.02 23.30 -19.04
N GLU A 524 -2.47 24.15 -19.90
CA GLU A 524 -3.03 25.46 -20.27
C GLU A 524 -4.42 25.31 -20.87
N VAL A 525 -4.57 24.42 -21.83
CA VAL A 525 -5.83 24.20 -22.53
C VAL A 525 -6.89 23.60 -21.60
N VAL A 526 -6.50 22.73 -20.66
CA VAL A 526 -7.45 22.06 -19.75
C VAL A 526 -7.79 22.89 -18.52
N TYR A 527 -6.83 23.60 -17.92
CA TYR A 527 -6.99 24.27 -16.63
C TYR A 527 -7.02 25.80 -16.70
N GLY A 528 -6.60 26.39 -17.82
CA GLY A 528 -6.43 27.84 -17.99
C GLY A 528 -7.56 28.54 -18.75
N GLN A 529 -8.79 28.01 -18.79
CA GLN A 529 -9.90 28.75 -19.40
C GLN A 529 -10.16 30.06 -18.67
N GLU A 530 -10.54 31.09 -19.42
CA GLU A 530 -10.75 32.44 -18.91
C GLU A 530 -11.73 32.46 -17.74
N GLY A 531 -11.33 33.07 -16.63
CA GLY A 531 -12.13 33.18 -15.41
C GLY A 531 -12.03 31.98 -14.44
N TRP A 532 -11.33 30.89 -14.78
CA TRP A 532 -11.14 29.75 -13.86
C TRP A 532 -10.00 29.91 -12.88
N ARG A 533 -9.04 30.78 -13.20
CA ARG A 533 -7.81 30.96 -12.44
C ARG A 533 -7.56 32.44 -12.21
N SER A 534 -6.98 32.77 -11.06
CA SER A 534 -6.50 34.10 -10.71
C SER A 534 -5.15 33.99 -10.00
N PRO A 535 -4.40 35.09 -9.83
CA PRO A 535 -3.19 35.08 -9.01
C PRO A 535 -3.39 34.56 -7.58
N GLU A 536 -4.60 34.70 -7.03
CA GLU A 536 -5.01 34.20 -5.71
C GLU A 536 -5.46 32.72 -5.72
N GLN A 537 -5.75 32.16 -6.90
CA GLN A 537 -6.07 30.74 -7.11
C GLN A 537 -5.24 30.15 -8.26
N PRO A 538 -3.90 30.13 -8.10
CA PRO A 538 -3.02 29.65 -9.14
C PRO A 538 -3.13 28.13 -9.30
N LEU A 539 -2.73 27.63 -10.47
CA LEU A 539 -2.46 26.20 -10.63
C LEU A 539 -1.01 25.92 -10.22
N ILE A 540 -0.79 25.10 -9.20
CA ILE A 540 0.57 24.75 -8.81
C ILE A 540 0.99 23.51 -9.63
N ILE A 541 2.18 23.55 -10.24
CA ILE A 541 2.70 22.43 -11.03
C ILE A 541 4.10 22.04 -10.54
N GLY A 542 4.39 20.75 -10.49
CA GLY A 542 5.72 20.26 -10.15
C GLY A 542 5.97 18.84 -10.63
N SER A 543 7.17 18.32 -10.38
CA SER A 543 7.53 16.93 -10.72
C SER A 543 8.55 16.40 -9.71
N VAL A 544 8.30 15.22 -9.16
CA VAL A 544 9.21 14.54 -8.24
C VAL A 544 10.52 14.11 -8.90
N LYS A 545 10.56 14.08 -10.23
CA LYS A 545 11.75 13.69 -10.99
C LYS A 545 12.90 14.66 -10.77
N THR A 546 12.63 15.89 -10.34
CA THR A 546 13.68 16.85 -9.96
C THR A 546 14.45 16.41 -8.72
N ASN A 547 13.87 15.58 -7.85
CA ASN A 547 14.51 15.10 -6.62
C ASN A 547 15.16 13.74 -6.81
N ILE A 548 14.41 12.79 -7.37
CA ILE A 548 14.82 11.38 -7.41
C ILE A 548 15.11 10.87 -8.82
N GLY A 549 15.01 11.72 -9.85
CA GLY A 549 15.15 11.30 -11.24
C GLY A 549 13.93 10.55 -11.77
N HIS A 550 14.05 10.03 -12.99
CA HIS A 550 12.96 9.29 -13.62
C HIS A 550 13.02 7.80 -13.25
N THR A 551 12.16 7.37 -12.34
CA THR A 551 12.05 5.95 -11.89
C THR A 551 11.29 5.04 -12.87
N GLU A 552 11.20 5.44 -14.14
CA GLU A 552 10.61 4.71 -15.27
C GLU A 552 9.25 4.04 -14.94
N ALA A 553 9.15 2.70 -14.87
CA ALA A 553 7.91 2.00 -14.53
C ALA A 553 7.31 2.43 -13.18
N ALA A 554 8.15 2.84 -12.22
CA ALA A 554 7.75 3.32 -10.90
C ALA A 554 7.50 4.84 -10.84
N ALA A 555 7.63 5.58 -11.94
CA ALA A 555 7.53 7.04 -11.94
C ALA A 555 6.15 7.55 -11.54
N GLY A 556 5.11 6.89 -12.03
CA GLY A 556 3.72 7.20 -11.71
C GLY A 556 3.42 7.07 -10.21
N ILE A 557 3.79 5.93 -9.63
CA ILE A 557 3.54 5.67 -8.20
C ILE A 557 4.40 6.54 -7.28
N ALA A 558 5.62 6.91 -7.69
CA ALA A 558 6.43 7.89 -6.95
C ALA A 558 5.73 9.24 -6.85
N GLY A 559 5.20 9.75 -7.97
CA GLY A 559 4.40 10.98 -8.00
C GLY A 559 3.13 10.85 -7.16
N LEU A 560 2.41 9.73 -7.24
CA LEU A 560 1.22 9.47 -6.44
C LEU A 560 1.53 9.53 -4.92
N ILE A 561 2.56 8.83 -4.47
CA ILE A 561 2.97 8.79 -3.05
C ILE A 561 3.39 10.19 -2.58
N LYS A 562 4.15 10.94 -3.38
CA LYS A 562 4.48 12.34 -3.08
C LYS A 562 3.21 13.17 -2.83
N VAL A 563 2.22 13.08 -3.71
CA VAL A 563 0.98 13.88 -3.57
C VAL A 563 0.19 13.47 -2.33
N VAL A 564 0.09 12.18 -2.02
CA VAL A 564 -0.55 11.70 -0.77
C VAL A 564 0.17 12.30 0.45
N LEU A 565 1.49 12.19 0.52
CA LEU A 565 2.29 12.75 1.62
C LEU A 565 2.14 14.27 1.73
N SER A 566 2.10 14.98 0.59
CA SER A 566 1.84 16.41 0.53
C SER A 566 0.46 16.80 1.06
N MET A 567 -0.58 16.01 0.78
CA MET A 567 -1.92 16.23 1.33
C MET A 567 -1.94 16.01 2.85
N GLN A 568 -1.32 14.93 3.33
CA GLN A 568 -1.27 14.61 4.77
C GLN A 568 -0.50 15.67 5.58
N ASN A 569 0.54 16.26 4.98
CA ASN A 569 1.36 17.28 5.63
C ASN A 569 0.94 18.72 5.29
N ASN A 570 -0.11 18.91 4.48
CA ASN A 570 -0.56 20.23 4.03
C ASN A 570 0.55 21.06 3.36
N PHE A 571 1.47 20.43 2.63
CA PHE A 571 2.70 21.06 2.13
C PHE A 571 3.13 20.54 0.76
N ILE A 572 3.54 21.44 -0.13
CA ILE A 572 4.08 21.12 -1.46
C ILE A 572 5.61 21.26 -1.39
N PRO A 573 6.38 20.17 -1.58
CA PRO A 573 7.84 20.17 -1.59
C PRO A 573 8.48 21.11 -2.63
N PRO A 574 9.71 21.58 -2.40
CA PRO A 574 10.48 22.34 -3.39
C PRO A 574 10.66 21.58 -4.72
N HIS A 575 10.43 22.27 -5.83
CA HIS A 575 10.68 21.81 -7.20
C HIS A 575 12.09 22.22 -7.62
N LEU A 576 12.98 21.24 -7.76
CA LEU A 576 14.41 21.51 -7.88
C LEU A 576 14.83 21.91 -9.30
N HIS A 577 16.00 22.53 -9.38
CA HIS A 577 16.67 22.95 -10.63
C HIS A 577 15.94 23.98 -11.49
N PHE A 578 14.79 24.50 -11.05
CA PHE A 578 14.08 25.57 -11.73
C PHE A 578 14.66 26.94 -11.38
N LYS A 579 15.23 27.62 -12.38
CA LYS A 579 15.82 28.95 -12.28
C LYS A 579 15.14 29.95 -13.21
N GLU A 580 14.92 29.53 -14.44
CA GLU A 580 14.30 30.35 -15.48
C GLU A 580 13.30 29.51 -16.26
N VAL A 581 12.10 30.05 -16.52
CA VAL A 581 11.08 29.33 -17.28
C VAL A 581 11.57 29.06 -18.70
N ASN A 582 11.31 27.85 -19.20
CA ASN A 582 11.60 27.52 -20.58
C ASN A 582 10.88 28.50 -21.53
N PRO A 583 11.58 29.16 -22.47
CA PRO A 583 10.99 30.17 -23.35
C PRO A 583 9.91 29.61 -24.30
N HIS A 584 9.80 28.29 -24.43
CA HIS A 584 8.74 27.61 -25.17
C HIS A 584 7.48 27.33 -24.33
N ILE A 585 7.50 27.66 -23.03
CA ILE A 585 6.37 27.53 -22.11
C ILE A 585 5.71 28.90 -21.92
N THR A 586 4.41 29.00 -22.18
CA THR A 586 3.60 30.19 -21.91
C THR A 586 2.91 30.09 -20.56
N ILE A 587 3.67 30.31 -19.48
CA ILE A 587 3.11 30.20 -18.13
C ILE A 587 1.98 31.21 -17.94
N ASP A 588 2.14 32.49 -18.29
CA ASP A 588 1.18 33.58 -17.96
C ASP A 588 -0.28 33.36 -18.38
N ARG A 589 -0.55 32.47 -19.35
CA ARG A 589 -1.92 32.13 -19.78
C ARG A 589 -2.66 31.23 -18.79
N ILE A 590 -1.93 30.57 -17.90
CA ILE A 590 -2.44 30.02 -16.64
C ILE A 590 -1.66 30.74 -15.54
N PRO A 591 -2.24 31.43 -14.55
CA PRO A 591 -1.44 31.91 -13.43
C PRO A 591 -0.92 30.70 -12.62
N ALA A 592 0.14 30.05 -13.10
CA ALA A 592 0.66 28.80 -12.60
C ALA A 592 1.96 29.05 -11.84
N ILE A 593 2.13 28.32 -10.74
CA ILE A 593 3.29 28.45 -9.86
C ILE A 593 4.09 27.16 -9.93
N ILE A 594 5.39 27.31 -10.19
CA ILE A 594 6.39 26.26 -10.02
C ILE A 594 7.10 26.54 -8.68
N PRO A 595 6.93 25.70 -7.64
CA PRO A 595 7.37 26.02 -6.29
C PRO A 595 8.89 25.83 -6.13
N ALA A 596 9.70 26.81 -6.56
CA ALA A 596 11.16 26.76 -6.42
C ALA A 596 11.62 26.61 -4.95
N SER A 597 10.83 27.14 -4.03
CA SER A 597 10.87 26.83 -2.60
C SER A 597 9.57 26.13 -2.21
N GLY A 598 9.65 25.20 -1.27
CA GLY A 598 8.47 24.51 -0.74
C GLY A 598 7.47 25.50 -0.13
N MET A 599 6.18 25.16 -0.16
CA MET A 599 5.10 26.05 0.25
C MET A 599 3.98 25.29 0.96
N GLU A 600 3.28 25.99 1.85
CA GLU A 600 2.05 25.47 2.45
C GLU A 600 0.99 25.24 1.36
N TRP A 601 0.38 24.05 1.37
CA TRP A 601 -0.75 23.75 0.51
C TRP A 601 -2.02 24.17 1.23
N GLN A 602 -2.48 25.40 1.02
CA GLN A 602 -3.70 25.86 1.69
C GLN A 602 -4.95 25.19 1.12
N LYS A 603 -5.97 24.98 1.96
CA LYS A 603 -7.30 24.59 1.48
C LYS A 603 -7.91 25.74 0.68
N SER A 604 -8.80 25.41 -0.24
CA SER A 604 -9.57 26.43 -0.95
C SER A 604 -10.34 27.33 0.04
N ALA A 605 -10.55 28.60 -0.32
CA ALA A 605 -11.30 29.55 0.50
C ALA A 605 -12.76 29.09 0.78
N SER A 606 -13.31 28.22 -0.06
CA SER A 606 -14.63 27.59 0.11
C SER A 606 -14.61 26.36 1.03
N GLY A 607 -13.45 25.96 1.55
CA GLY A 607 -13.29 24.80 2.43
C GLY A 607 -13.33 23.44 1.71
N LEU A 608 -13.35 23.43 0.37
CA LEU A 608 -13.30 22.20 -0.42
C LEU A 608 -11.98 21.43 -0.19
N PRO A 609 -12.01 20.08 -0.23
CA PRO A 609 -10.82 19.27 -0.06
C PRO A 609 -9.79 19.56 -1.14
N ARG A 610 -8.50 19.36 -0.82
CA ARG A 610 -7.44 19.51 -1.82
C ARG A 610 -7.59 18.46 -2.90
N LEU A 611 -7.53 18.91 -4.15
CA LEU A 611 -7.57 18.06 -5.33
C LEU A 611 -6.30 18.26 -6.16
N ALA A 612 -5.77 17.16 -6.67
CA ALA A 612 -4.58 17.13 -7.50
C ALA A 612 -4.72 16.18 -8.70
N GLY A 613 -4.09 16.56 -9.81
CA GLY A 613 -3.86 15.67 -10.96
C GLY A 613 -2.47 15.05 -10.89
N ILE A 614 -2.33 13.78 -11.30
CA ILE A 614 -1.04 13.10 -11.43
C ILE A 614 -0.94 12.54 -12.85
N SER A 615 0.08 12.96 -13.60
CA SER A 615 0.31 12.57 -14.99
C SER A 615 1.49 11.59 -15.12
N SER A 616 1.34 10.58 -15.98
CA SER A 616 2.50 9.83 -16.48
C SER A 616 2.31 9.41 -17.94
N PHE A 617 3.28 9.74 -18.78
CA PHE A 617 3.22 9.54 -20.23
C PHE A 617 4.34 8.59 -20.66
N GLY A 618 3.96 7.42 -21.17
CA GLY A 618 4.90 6.42 -21.64
C GLY A 618 5.52 6.82 -22.98
N PHE A 619 6.81 6.57 -23.18
CA PHE A 619 7.46 6.81 -24.47
C PHE A 619 6.91 5.92 -25.61
N SER A 620 6.07 4.93 -25.29
CA SER A 620 5.27 4.13 -26.23
C SER A 620 3.94 4.81 -26.65
N GLY A 621 3.69 6.04 -26.19
CA GLY A 621 2.49 6.81 -26.47
C GLY A 621 1.32 6.57 -25.51
N THR A 622 1.43 5.63 -24.56
CA THR A 622 0.34 5.40 -23.58
C THR A 622 0.37 6.46 -22.49
N ASN A 623 -0.72 7.20 -22.33
CA ASN A 623 -0.84 8.23 -21.30
C ASN A 623 -1.76 7.77 -20.17
N ALA A 624 -1.44 8.18 -18.94
CA ALA A 624 -2.29 7.99 -17.78
C ALA A 624 -2.42 9.28 -16.98
N HIS A 625 -3.63 9.56 -16.47
CA HIS A 625 -3.89 10.67 -15.56
C HIS A 625 -4.83 10.23 -14.42
N VAL A 626 -4.48 10.61 -13.19
CA VAL A 626 -5.23 10.29 -11.96
C VAL A 626 -5.64 11.58 -11.25
N ILE A 627 -6.90 11.65 -10.82
CA ILE A 627 -7.43 12.71 -9.96
C ILE A 627 -7.50 12.20 -8.53
N LEU A 628 -6.71 12.82 -7.65
CA LEU A 628 -6.59 12.48 -6.24
C LEU A 628 -7.23 13.57 -5.39
N GLN A 629 -7.87 13.18 -4.29
CA GLN A 629 -8.45 14.05 -3.28
C GLN A 629 -7.89 13.73 -1.90
N GLU A 630 -7.73 14.77 -1.07
CA GLU A 630 -7.48 14.65 0.36
C GLU A 630 -8.51 13.74 1.05
N ALA A 631 -8.04 12.94 2.02
CA ALA A 631 -8.88 12.07 2.83
C ALA A 631 -9.95 12.86 3.62
N PRO A 632 -11.13 12.27 3.87
CA PRO A 632 -12.13 12.90 4.71
C PRO A 632 -11.64 12.98 6.17
N VAL A 633 -11.92 14.09 6.84
CA VAL A 633 -11.70 14.19 8.30
C VAL A 633 -12.79 13.39 8.99
N LEU A 634 -12.47 12.16 9.40
CA LEU A 634 -13.36 11.35 10.22
C LEU A 634 -13.25 11.80 11.67
N ALA A 635 -14.39 12.09 12.31
CA ALA A 635 -14.40 12.42 13.73
C ALA A 635 -13.89 11.21 14.54
N PRO A 636 -12.97 11.40 15.50
CA PRO A 636 -12.53 10.33 16.37
C PRO A 636 -13.75 9.67 17.03
N ALA A 637 -13.85 8.34 16.94
CA ALA A 637 -14.90 7.63 17.65
C ALA A 637 -14.74 7.91 19.15
N ALA A 638 -15.80 8.39 19.82
CA ALA A 638 -15.75 8.63 21.25
C ALA A 638 -15.37 7.34 21.98
N ALA A 639 -14.26 7.36 22.74
CA ALA A 639 -13.82 6.22 23.54
C ALA A 639 -14.91 5.89 24.57
N LYS A 640 -15.58 4.74 24.42
CA LYS A 640 -16.78 4.42 25.22
C LYS A 640 -16.44 4.06 26.67
N VAL A 641 -15.28 3.46 26.94
CA VAL A 641 -14.68 3.21 28.27
C VAL A 641 -13.18 2.94 28.08
N GLU A 642 -12.30 3.70 28.74
CA GLU A 642 -10.85 3.46 28.72
C GLU A 642 -10.47 2.38 29.75
N ARG A 643 -9.65 1.41 29.34
CA ARG A 643 -9.12 0.38 30.25
C ARG A 643 -7.87 0.94 30.92
N SER A 644 -7.65 0.62 32.19
CA SER A 644 -6.46 1.08 32.92
C SER A 644 -5.16 0.38 32.52
N CYS A 645 -5.24 -0.78 31.86
CA CYS A 645 -4.08 -1.57 31.44
C CYS A 645 -4.21 -2.00 29.99
N HIS A 646 -3.09 -1.98 29.28
CA HIS A 646 -2.95 -2.41 27.89
C HIS A 646 -1.87 -3.48 27.76
N VAL A 647 -1.98 -4.29 26.70
CA VAL A 647 -1.03 -5.35 26.39
C VAL A 647 -0.43 -5.04 25.02
N LEU A 648 0.84 -4.65 25.00
CA LEU A 648 1.61 -4.60 23.76
C LEU A 648 2.09 -6.01 23.44
N THR A 649 1.84 -6.49 22.22
CA THR A 649 2.53 -7.66 21.69
C THR A 649 3.32 -7.30 20.45
N ILE A 650 4.56 -7.79 20.39
CA ILE A 650 5.42 -7.70 19.20
C ILE A 650 5.99 -9.09 18.91
N SER A 651 6.24 -9.37 17.64
CA SER A 651 6.78 -10.66 17.23
C SER A 651 7.63 -10.58 15.97
N ALA A 652 8.55 -11.52 15.82
CA ALA A 652 9.39 -11.65 14.64
C ALA A 652 9.73 -13.11 14.32
N LYS A 653 10.25 -13.37 13.12
CA LYS A 653 10.70 -14.72 12.71
C LYS A 653 12.05 -15.13 13.27
N THR A 654 12.83 -14.17 13.80
CA THR A 654 14.13 -14.43 14.42
C THR A 654 14.28 -13.59 15.69
N GLU A 655 15.10 -14.05 16.61
CA GLU A 655 15.46 -13.29 17.83
C GLU A 655 16.09 -11.93 17.48
N LYS A 656 16.99 -11.90 16.50
CA LYS A 656 17.63 -10.67 16.02
C LYS A 656 16.57 -9.66 15.53
N ALA A 657 15.64 -10.08 14.69
CA ALA A 657 14.59 -9.21 14.18
C ALA A 657 13.63 -8.73 15.29
N LEU A 658 13.39 -9.54 16.34
CA LEU A 658 12.61 -9.12 17.50
C LEU A 658 13.30 -7.98 18.26
N LEU A 659 14.63 -8.04 18.41
CA LEU A 659 15.42 -7.00 19.06
C LEU A 659 15.46 -5.71 18.23
N GLU A 660 15.62 -5.81 16.91
CA GLU A 660 15.55 -4.67 15.98
C GLU A 660 14.17 -4.02 16.02
N LEU A 661 13.10 -4.83 16.02
CA LEU A 661 11.73 -4.34 16.14
C LEU A 661 11.51 -3.63 17.48
N LEU A 662 12.02 -4.18 18.59
CA LEU A 662 11.93 -3.54 19.90
C LEU A 662 12.58 -2.15 19.92
N GLN A 663 13.77 -2.01 19.30
CA GLN A 663 14.45 -0.72 19.18
C GLN A 663 13.62 0.27 18.35
N ALA A 664 12.99 -0.19 17.27
CA ALA A 664 12.10 0.64 16.45
C ALA A 664 10.89 1.13 17.26
N TYR A 665 10.27 0.27 18.07
CA TYR A 665 9.17 0.66 18.97
C TYR A 665 9.62 1.65 20.05
N GLN A 666 10.82 1.48 20.62
CA GLN A 666 11.37 2.42 21.59
C GLN A 666 11.54 3.80 20.95
N ALA A 667 12.17 3.88 19.78
CA ALA A 667 12.33 5.13 19.05
C ALA A 667 10.98 5.78 18.68
N TYR A 668 10.01 4.98 18.24
CA TYR A 668 8.66 5.47 17.92
C TYR A 668 7.96 6.08 19.14
N LEU A 669 8.03 5.43 20.31
CA LEU A 669 7.44 5.91 21.56
C LEU A 669 8.16 7.13 22.17
N GLU A 670 9.29 7.54 21.60
CA GLU A 670 10.04 8.76 21.95
C GLU A 670 9.66 9.96 21.06
N LEU A 671 9.03 9.73 19.90
CA LEU A 671 8.69 10.79 18.94
C LEU A 671 7.64 11.76 19.50
N ASP A 672 6.64 11.25 20.21
CA ASP A 672 5.56 12.04 20.77
C ASP A 672 5.03 11.42 22.08
N SER A 673 4.96 12.23 23.14
CA SER A 673 4.43 11.81 24.45
C SER A 673 2.92 11.61 24.44
N GLU A 674 2.20 12.20 23.48
CA GLU A 674 0.74 12.14 23.34
C GLU A 674 0.24 10.90 22.57
N ILE A 675 1.14 10.00 22.15
CA ILE A 675 0.75 8.75 21.49
C ILE A 675 -0.18 7.94 22.41
N SER A 676 -1.35 7.57 21.92
CA SER A 676 -2.30 6.74 22.65
C SER A 676 -1.77 5.31 22.82
N LEU A 677 -1.49 4.91 24.07
CA LEU A 677 -1.05 3.55 24.41
C LEU A 677 -2.08 2.50 23.94
N ALA A 678 -3.37 2.84 24.03
CA ALA A 678 -4.46 1.99 23.61
C ALA A 678 -4.40 1.70 22.11
N ASP A 679 -4.18 2.74 21.29
CA ASP A 679 -4.16 2.63 19.83
C ASP A 679 -2.92 1.91 19.34
N VAL A 680 -1.77 2.14 19.97
CA VAL A 680 -0.55 1.37 19.69
C VAL A 680 -0.79 -0.12 19.95
N CYS A 681 -1.27 -0.47 21.14
CA CYS A 681 -1.53 -1.87 21.49
C CYS A 681 -2.60 -2.50 20.59
N PHE A 682 -3.66 -1.76 20.24
CA PHE A 682 -4.66 -2.25 19.30
C PHE A 682 -4.03 -2.55 17.93
N THR A 683 -3.27 -1.61 17.39
CA THR A 683 -2.64 -1.71 16.07
C THR A 683 -1.65 -2.88 16.00
N THR A 684 -0.81 -3.07 17.02
CA THR A 684 0.13 -4.20 17.01
C THR A 684 -0.57 -5.55 17.17
N ASN A 685 -1.63 -5.62 17.97
CA ASN A 685 -2.30 -6.89 18.26
C ASN A 685 -3.24 -7.33 17.14
N ALA A 686 -3.94 -6.37 16.50
CA ALA A 686 -4.94 -6.65 15.46
C ALA A 686 -4.38 -6.53 14.03
N GLY A 687 -3.47 -5.59 13.80
CA GLY A 687 -2.98 -5.21 12.47
C GLY A 687 -1.62 -5.79 12.08
N ARG A 688 -1.05 -6.72 12.86
CA ARG A 688 0.23 -7.38 12.57
C ARG A 688 0.12 -8.90 12.64
N THR A 689 1.03 -9.56 11.93
CA THR A 689 1.25 -11.01 12.01
C THR A 689 1.90 -11.39 13.34
N HIS A 690 1.48 -12.53 13.91
CA HIS A 690 2.03 -13.06 15.17
C HIS A 690 3.01 -14.21 14.92
N PHE A 691 4.29 -13.88 14.74
CA PHE A 691 5.38 -14.83 14.46
C PHE A 691 5.87 -15.62 15.68
N GLU A 692 6.89 -16.46 15.50
CA GLU A 692 7.34 -17.45 16.49
C GLU A 692 8.04 -16.83 17.70
N TYR A 693 8.89 -15.82 17.51
CA TYR A 693 9.55 -15.11 18.61
C TYR A 693 8.65 -13.99 19.07
N ARG A 694 8.16 -14.04 20.31
CA ARG A 694 7.13 -13.13 20.82
C ARG A 694 7.58 -12.45 22.10
N LEU A 695 7.13 -11.21 22.25
CA LEU A 695 7.22 -10.43 23.47
C LEU A 695 5.84 -9.84 23.77
N ALA A 696 5.39 -9.97 25.01
CA ALA A 696 4.18 -9.33 25.53
C ALA A 696 4.52 -8.47 26.75
N VAL A 697 4.03 -7.24 26.77
CA VAL A 697 4.26 -6.27 27.86
C VAL A 697 2.93 -5.69 28.32
N VAL A 698 2.68 -5.76 29.63
CA VAL A 698 1.49 -5.18 30.27
C VAL A 698 1.84 -3.81 30.87
N ALA A 699 1.23 -2.74 30.37
CA ALA A 699 1.50 -1.37 30.79
C ALA A 699 0.22 -0.57 31.06
N GLU A 700 0.31 0.34 32.03
CA GLU A 700 -0.73 1.31 32.42
C GLU A 700 -0.45 2.71 31.87
N SER A 701 0.76 2.93 31.32
CA SER A 701 1.18 4.21 30.72
C SER A 701 2.33 4.01 29.73
N ASN A 702 2.53 4.98 28.84
CA ASN A 702 3.68 5.00 27.92
C ASN A 702 5.02 4.95 28.65
N GLN A 703 5.14 5.62 29.80
CA GLN A 703 6.37 5.59 30.59
C GLN A 703 6.67 4.18 31.10
N GLN A 704 5.67 3.50 31.67
CA GLN A 704 5.83 2.12 32.12
C GLN A 704 6.18 1.20 30.96
N LEU A 705 5.54 1.36 29.79
CA LEU A 705 5.87 0.57 28.61
C LEU A 705 7.34 0.74 28.21
N ARG A 706 7.86 1.97 28.17
CA ARG A 706 9.28 2.25 27.86
C ARG A 706 10.22 1.61 28.89
N ASP A 707 9.90 1.73 30.17
CA ASP A 707 10.71 1.16 31.25
C ASP A 707 10.81 -0.38 31.13
N GLU A 708 9.69 -1.04 30.82
CA GLU A 708 9.63 -2.50 30.64
C GLU A 708 10.36 -2.96 29.37
N LEU A 709 10.24 -2.22 28.25
CA LEU A 709 11.00 -2.52 27.03
C LEU A 709 12.52 -2.36 27.24
N SER A 710 12.94 -1.34 28.01
CA SER A 710 14.34 -1.14 28.39
C SER A 710 14.86 -2.23 29.33
N ALA A 711 14.02 -2.70 30.27
CA ALA A 711 14.35 -3.82 31.14
C ALA A 711 14.61 -5.10 30.33
N PHE A 712 13.80 -5.38 29.30
CA PHE A 712 14.04 -6.52 28.42
C PHE A 712 15.36 -6.43 27.65
N ALA A 713 15.65 -5.25 27.08
CA ALA A 713 16.89 -5.02 26.34
C ALA A 713 18.15 -5.23 27.20
N THR A 714 18.04 -5.04 28.53
CA THR A 714 19.11 -5.25 29.50
C THR A 714 19.09 -6.62 30.18
N GLY A 715 18.20 -7.53 29.78
CA GLY A 715 18.06 -8.87 30.34
C GLY A 715 17.50 -8.91 31.76
N LYS A 716 16.81 -7.85 32.20
CA LYS A 716 16.18 -7.76 33.52
C LYS A 716 14.78 -8.37 33.48
N GLU A 717 14.55 -9.41 34.28
CA GLU A 717 13.23 -10.04 34.42
C GLU A 717 12.26 -9.12 35.20
N THR A 718 11.03 -8.98 34.70
CA THR A 718 9.94 -8.28 35.36
C THR A 718 8.65 -9.08 35.27
N VAL A 719 7.71 -8.85 36.20
CA VAL A 719 6.43 -9.58 36.23
C VAL A 719 5.43 -9.11 35.16
N ARG A 720 5.70 -7.98 34.51
CA ARG A 720 4.83 -7.36 33.49
C ARG A 720 5.24 -7.73 32.07
N LEU A 721 6.28 -8.54 31.94
CA LEU A 721 6.89 -8.88 30.67
C LEU A 721 7.01 -10.39 30.52
N VAL A 722 6.63 -10.90 29.35
CA VAL A 722 6.77 -12.32 29.00
C VAL A 722 7.31 -12.42 27.59
N SER A 723 8.41 -13.14 27.40
CA SER A 723 8.94 -13.48 26.09
C SER A 723 8.99 -14.99 25.90
N GLY A 724 9.02 -15.43 24.64
CA GLY A 724 9.17 -16.84 24.32
C GLY A 724 9.19 -17.13 22.83
N GLN A 725 9.59 -18.35 22.49
CA GLN A 725 9.52 -18.88 21.14
C GLN A 725 8.38 -19.92 21.04
N GLN A 726 7.52 -19.78 20.04
CA GLN A 726 6.49 -20.75 19.74
C GLN A 726 7.12 -22.02 19.13
N ASN A 727 7.14 -23.11 19.89
CA ASN A 727 7.71 -24.40 19.45
C ASN A 727 6.75 -25.29 18.65
N SER A 728 5.47 -24.91 18.54
CA SER A 728 4.45 -25.70 17.83
C SER A 728 3.37 -24.81 17.22
N ASN A 729 2.98 -25.11 15.98
CA ASN A 729 1.88 -24.43 15.29
C ASN A 729 0.49 -24.81 15.82
N LYS A 730 0.38 -25.77 16.76
CA LYS A 730 -0.89 -26.13 17.38
C LYS A 730 -1.10 -25.31 18.65
N PRO A 731 -2.26 -24.66 18.82
CA PRO A 731 -2.56 -23.99 20.08
C PRO A 731 -2.56 -25.03 21.22
N PRO A 732 -2.11 -24.64 22.44
CA PRO A 732 -2.12 -25.53 23.59
C PRO A 732 -3.57 -25.92 23.94
N LYS A 733 -3.75 -27.13 24.47
CA LYS A 733 -5.02 -27.51 25.08
C LYS A 733 -5.16 -26.76 26.40
N ILE A 734 -6.31 -26.11 26.60
CA ILE A 734 -6.57 -25.26 27.77
C ILE A 734 -7.65 -25.92 28.63
N ALA A 735 -7.41 -25.98 29.94
CA ALA A 735 -8.37 -26.44 30.94
C ALA A 735 -8.90 -25.24 31.73
N PHE A 736 -10.22 -25.07 31.83
CA PHE A 736 -10.79 -24.13 32.79
C PHE A 736 -11.11 -24.86 34.09
N LEU A 737 -10.56 -24.34 35.19
CA LEU A 737 -10.70 -24.89 36.53
C LEU A 737 -11.55 -23.92 37.36
N PHE A 738 -12.75 -24.34 37.71
CA PHE A 738 -13.75 -23.55 38.43
C PHE A 738 -13.62 -23.77 39.94
N THR A 739 -13.57 -22.69 40.73
CA THR A 739 -13.22 -22.77 42.15
C THR A 739 -14.41 -23.23 43.00
N GLY A 740 -14.10 -23.68 44.22
CA GLY A 740 -15.11 -24.02 45.22
C GLY A 740 -15.46 -22.85 46.11
N GLN A 741 -16.35 -23.10 47.07
CA GLN A 741 -16.63 -22.14 48.14
C GLN A 741 -15.38 -21.89 49.00
N GLY A 742 -15.15 -20.63 49.39
CA GLY A 742 -13.98 -20.18 50.14
C GLY A 742 -13.12 -19.15 49.41
N SER A 743 -13.36 -18.92 48.11
CA SER A 743 -12.67 -17.90 47.30
C SER A 743 -13.37 -16.53 47.29
N GLN A 744 -14.56 -16.43 47.88
CA GLN A 744 -15.36 -15.21 47.85
C GLN A 744 -14.74 -14.07 48.67
N SER A 745 -14.86 -12.85 48.17
CA SER A 745 -14.51 -11.64 48.90
C SER A 745 -15.41 -10.47 48.48
N ILE A 746 -15.58 -9.50 49.37
CA ILE A 746 -16.35 -8.28 49.07
C ILE A 746 -15.63 -7.52 47.96
N GLY A 747 -16.35 -7.10 46.92
CA GLY A 747 -15.79 -6.36 45.79
C GLY A 747 -15.10 -7.23 44.74
N MET A 748 -15.19 -8.56 44.82
CA MET A 748 -14.61 -9.46 43.82
C MET A 748 -15.11 -9.13 42.40
N GLY A 749 -14.18 -8.95 41.46
CA GLY A 749 -14.50 -8.62 40.07
C GLY A 749 -15.00 -7.18 39.83
N ARG A 750 -15.00 -6.28 40.82
CA ARG A 750 -15.54 -4.92 40.68
C ARG A 750 -14.92 -4.12 39.54
N GLN A 751 -13.59 -4.15 39.41
CA GLN A 751 -12.90 -3.46 38.31
C GLN A 751 -13.35 -3.99 36.93
N LEU A 752 -13.57 -5.30 36.80
CA LEU A 752 -14.06 -5.90 35.55
C LEU A 752 -15.52 -5.49 35.28
N TYR A 753 -16.35 -5.42 36.32
CA TYR A 753 -17.71 -4.91 36.20
C TYR A 753 -17.75 -3.45 35.74
N GLU A 754 -16.83 -2.61 36.21
CA GLU A 754 -16.76 -1.20 35.84
C GLU A 754 -16.17 -1.00 34.42
N LEU A 755 -15.16 -1.79 34.03
CA LEU A 755 -14.37 -1.55 32.81
C LEU A 755 -14.65 -2.50 31.64
N SER A 756 -15.26 -3.68 31.86
CA SER A 756 -15.46 -4.70 30.82
C SER A 756 -16.94 -4.89 30.50
N PRO A 757 -17.43 -4.44 29.32
CA PRO A 757 -18.83 -4.60 28.92
C PRO A 757 -19.31 -6.05 28.92
N THR A 758 -18.51 -7.00 28.41
CA THR A 758 -18.87 -8.43 28.39
C THR A 758 -19.08 -8.99 29.79
N PHE A 759 -18.18 -8.66 30.72
CA PHE A 759 -18.27 -9.12 32.10
C PHE A 759 -19.48 -8.52 32.79
N ARG A 760 -19.66 -7.19 32.69
CA ARG A 760 -20.81 -6.45 33.24
C ARG A 760 -22.14 -6.99 32.75
N GLN A 761 -22.33 -7.11 31.43
CA GLN A 761 -23.56 -7.66 30.85
C GLN A 761 -23.86 -9.07 31.35
N THR A 762 -22.82 -9.88 31.59
CA THR A 762 -23.00 -11.22 32.13
C THR A 762 -23.42 -11.20 33.59
N ILE A 763 -22.78 -10.37 34.43
CA ILE A 763 -23.17 -10.19 35.84
C ILE A 763 -24.57 -9.61 35.98
N ASP A 764 -24.92 -8.59 35.18
CA ASP A 764 -26.26 -7.98 35.17
C ASP A 764 -27.35 -9.00 34.81
N ARG A 765 -27.06 -9.88 33.84
CA ARG A 765 -27.95 -10.98 33.49
C ARG A 765 -28.10 -11.98 34.64
N CYS A 766 -27.00 -12.33 35.31
CA CYS A 766 -27.04 -13.21 36.48
C CYS A 766 -27.85 -12.59 37.63
N ASP A 767 -27.65 -11.32 37.94
CA ASP A 767 -28.43 -10.57 38.94
C ASP A 767 -29.91 -10.61 38.62
N LEU A 768 -30.30 -10.28 37.38
CA LEU A 768 -31.69 -10.28 36.95
C LEU A 768 -32.36 -11.63 37.14
N ILE A 769 -31.68 -12.74 36.81
CA ILE A 769 -32.19 -14.10 37.02
C ILE A 769 -32.34 -14.40 38.51
N LEU A 770 -31.34 -14.03 39.32
CA LEU A 770 -31.26 -14.35 40.74
C LEU A 770 -32.20 -13.54 41.64
N ARG A 771 -32.75 -12.40 41.19
CA ARG A 771 -33.76 -11.63 41.94
C ARG A 771 -34.98 -12.45 42.37
N SER A 772 -35.27 -13.53 41.66
CA SER A 772 -36.38 -14.44 41.97
C SER A 772 -36.05 -15.45 43.08
N TYR A 773 -34.77 -15.56 43.45
CA TYR A 773 -34.22 -16.63 44.30
C TYR A 773 -33.43 -16.14 45.51
N LEU A 774 -33.04 -14.86 45.53
CA LEU A 774 -32.30 -14.21 46.62
C LEU A 774 -33.13 -13.07 47.20
N ASP A 775 -33.08 -12.89 48.53
CA ASP A 775 -33.77 -11.78 49.20
C ASP A 775 -33.08 -10.44 48.95
N GLU A 776 -31.74 -10.44 48.85
CA GLU A 776 -30.92 -9.29 48.47
C GLU A 776 -30.41 -9.45 47.01
N PRO A 777 -30.49 -8.41 46.16
CA PRO A 777 -29.93 -8.45 44.81
C PRO A 777 -28.45 -8.80 44.80
N LEU A 778 -28.02 -9.65 43.85
CA LEU A 778 -26.64 -10.12 43.75
C LEU A 778 -25.65 -8.96 43.67
N LEU A 779 -25.98 -7.89 42.92
CA LEU A 779 -25.11 -6.72 42.81
C LEU A 779 -24.84 -6.05 44.16
N ASN A 780 -25.83 -5.97 45.05
CA ASN A 780 -25.64 -5.39 46.38
C ASN A 780 -24.80 -6.30 47.29
N VAL A 781 -24.90 -7.62 47.09
CA VAL A 781 -24.06 -8.60 47.79
C VAL A 781 -22.60 -8.48 47.34
N LEU A 782 -22.35 -8.39 46.03
CA LEU A 782 -21.00 -8.28 45.46
C LEU A 782 -20.37 -6.90 45.72
N TYR A 783 -21.15 -5.84 45.56
CA TYR A 783 -20.73 -4.45 45.55
C TYR A 783 -21.58 -3.61 46.51
N PRO A 784 -21.51 -3.87 47.83
CA PRO A 784 -22.31 -3.12 48.80
C PRO A 784 -21.92 -1.64 48.79
N GLU A 785 -22.90 -0.78 49.09
CA GLU A 785 -22.63 0.65 49.33
C GLU A 785 -21.65 0.82 50.51
N PRO A 786 -20.81 1.87 50.49
CA PRO A 786 -19.90 2.14 51.60
C PRO A 786 -20.60 2.15 52.95
N GLY A 787 -20.13 1.33 53.90
CA GLY A 787 -20.68 1.23 55.25
C GLY A 787 -21.78 0.17 55.46
N LYS A 788 -22.25 -0.51 54.41
CA LYS A 788 -23.18 -1.65 54.53
C LYS A 788 -22.44 -2.98 54.68
N THR A 789 -22.94 -3.86 55.54
CA THR A 789 -22.45 -5.24 55.68
C THR A 789 -22.99 -6.10 54.54
N SER A 790 -22.13 -6.86 53.88
CA SER A 790 -22.53 -7.79 52.82
C SER A 790 -22.74 -9.21 53.37
N PRO A 791 -23.83 -9.91 52.99
CA PRO A 791 -24.07 -11.30 53.38
C PRO A 791 -23.26 -12.29 52.53
N ILE A 792 -22.21 -11.86 51.81
CA ILE A 792 -21.42 -12.70 50.88
C ILE A 792 -20.86 -13.99 51.51
N ASN A 793 -20.69 -14.05 52.83
CA ASN A 793 -20.20 -15.22 53.56
C ASN A 793 -21.32 -16.18 54.03
N GLU A 794 -22.58 -15.80 53.88
CA GLU A 794 -23.72 -16.69 54.06
C GLU A 794 -23.85 -17.57 52.80
N THR A 795 -23.97 -18.88 52.99
CA THR A 795 -23.93 -19.87 51.92
C THR A 795 -25.03 -19.69 50.87
N ALA A 796 -26.18 -19.14 51.27
CA ALA A 796 -27.26 -18.76 50.37
C ALA A 796 -26.83 -17.74 49.30
N TYR A 797 -25.92 -16.83 49.65
CA TYR A 797 -25.38 -15.79 48.77
C TYR A 797 -24.03 -16.18 48.17
N THR A 798 -23.17 -16.86 48.94
CA THR A 798 -21.84 -17.27 48.48
C THR A 798 -21.88 -18.11 47.20
N GLN A 799 -22.73 -19.14 47.15
CA GLN A 799 -22.70 -20.08 46.02
C GLN A 799 -23.19 -19.43 44.71
N PRO A 800 -24.32 -18.69 44.69
CA PRO A 800 -24.75 -17.97 43.49
C PRO A 800 -23.78 -16.87 43.07
N ALA A 801 -23.16 -16.17 44.04
CA ALA A 801 -22.18 -15.13 43.75
C ALA A 801 -20.91 -15.68 43.08
N LEU A 802 -20.38 -16.80 43.58
CA LEU A 802 -19.25 -17.49 42.95
C LEU A 802 -19.62 -18.03 41.57
N PHE A 803 -20.81 -18.61 41.42
CA PHE A 803 -21.28 -19.06 40.11
C PHE A 803 -21.30 -17.92 39.10
N ALA A 804 -21.93 -16.79 39.47
CA ALA A 804 -22.08 -15.64 38.58
C ALA A 804 -20.72 -15.03 38.19
N LEU A 805 -19.82 -14.88 39.17
CA LEU A 805 -18.46 -14.39 38.95
C LEU A 805 -17.68 -15.30 37.98
N GLU A 806 -17.63 -16.59 38.28
CA GLU A 806 -16.86 -17.55 37.50
C GLU A 806 -17.41 -17.74 36.09
N TYR A 807 -18.74 -17.72 35.93
CA TYR A 807 -19.39 -17.73 34.62
C TYR A 807 -19.04 -16.46 33.84
N ALA A 808 -19.11 -15.28 34.46
CA ALA A 808 -18.72 -14.02 33.82
C ALA A 808 -17.23 -13.99 33.41
N LEU A 809 -16.33 -14.56 34.22
CA LEU A 809 -14.92 -14.73 33.86
C LEU A 809 -14.75 -15.69 32.66
N ALA A 810 -15.47 -16.81 32.64
CA ALA A 810 -15.42 -17.74 31.50
C ALA A 810 -15.90 -17.08 30.21
N GLN A 811 -17.01 -16.32 30.27
CA GLN A 811 -17.52 -15.57 29.12
C GLN A 811 -16.53 -14.49 28.66
N LEU A 812 -15.85 -13.81 29.58
CA LEU A 812 -14.82 -12.82 29.26
C LEU A 812 -13.64 -13.47 28.51
N TRP A 813 -13.09 -14.57 29.03
CA TRP A 813 -12.00 -15.31 28.37
C TRP A 813 -12.41 -15.82 26.98
N GLN A 814 -13.62 -16.36 26.85
CA GLN A 814 -14.15 -16.81 25.57
C GLN A 814 -14.35 -15.66 24.58
N SER A 815 -14.71 -14.47 25.05
CA SER A 815 -14.81 -13.28 24.19
C SER A 815 -13.47 -12.82 23.62
N TRP A 816 -12.35 -13.17 24.26
CA TRP A 816 -11.00 -12.96 23.74
C TRP A 816 -10.50 -14.14 22.87
N GLY A 817 -11.37 -15.10 22.57
CA GLY A 817 -11.04 -16.27 21.75
C GLY A 817 -10.50 -17.47 22.52
N ILE A 818 -10.33 -17.39 23.85
CA ILE A 818 -9.84 -18.51 24.65
C ILE A 818 -10.97 -19.50 24.93
N LYS A 819 -10.93 -20.65 24.25
CA LYS A 819 -11.93 -21.71 24.38
C LYS A 819 -11.35 -22.90 25.15
N PRO A 820 -11.97 -23.33 26.27
CA PRO A 820 -11.49 -24.49 27.01
C PRO A 820 -11.67 -25.77 26.17
N THR A 821 -10.65 -26.62 26.16
CA THR A 821 -10.73 -27.99 25.64
C THR A 821 -11.42 -28.91 26.66
N VAL A 822 -11.16 -28.66 27.94
CA VAL A 822 -11.75 -29.40 29.06
C VAL A 822 -12.16 -28.41 30.14
N VAL A 823 -13.19 -28.76 30.90
CA VAL A 823 -13.60 -28.01 32.08
C VAL A 823 -13.72 -28.94 33.28
N MET A 824 -13.34 -28.44 34.45
CA MET A 824 -13.59 -29.10 35.72
C MET A 824 -13.90 -28.05 36.78
N GLY A 825 -14.62 -28.44 37.83
CA GLY A 825 -14.88 -27.54 38.94
C GLY A 825 -14.78 -28.25 40.28
N HIS A 826 -14.52 -27.47 41.32
CA HIS A 826 -14.47 -27.98 42.69
C HIS A 826 -15.81 -27.70 43.38
N SER A 827 -16.62 -28.74 43.64
CA SER A 827 -17.91 -28.60 44.36
C SER A 827 -18.87 -27.60 43.69
N VAL A 828 -18.91 -26.35 44.14
CA VAL A 828 -19.71 -25.27 43.54
C VAL A 828 -19.29 -25.02 42.09
N GLY A 829 -17.97 -25.04 41.82
CA GLY A 829 -17.45 -24.82 40.48
C GLY A 829 -17.90 -25.85 39.44
N GLU A 830 -18.31 -27.07 39.85
CA GLU A 830 -18.82 -28.06 38.89
C GLU A 830 -20.09 -27.58 38.18
N TYR A 831 -20.91 -26.76 38.85
CA TYR A 831 -22.13 -26.20 38.27
C TYR A 831 -21.79 -25.19 37.16
N VAL A 832 -20.77 -24.36 37.40
CA VAL A 832 -20.28 -23.40 36.39
C VAL A 832 -19.64 -24.16 35.23
N ALA A 833 -18.79 -25.15 35.53
CA ALA A 833 -18.16 -26.00 34.53
C ALA A 833 -19.20 -26.69 33.64
N ALA A 834 -20.25 -27.27 34.22
CA ALA A 834 -21.34 -27.91 33.49
C ALA A 834 -22.13 -26.91 32.63
N CYS A 835 -22.38 -25.70 33.15
CA CYS A 835 -23.02 -24.61 32.38
C CYS A 835 -22.15 -24.18 31.18
N VAL A 836 -20.85 -23.96 31.39
CA VAL A 836 -19.89 -23.55 30.35
C VAL A 836 -19.70 -24.66 29.31
N ALA A 837 -19.80 -25.93 29.71
CA ALA A 837 -19.80 -27.09 28.82
C ALA A 837 -21.12 -27.27 28.04
N GLY A 838 -22.17 -26.51 28.41
CA GLY A 838 -23.48 -26.55 27.77
C GLY A 838 -24.40 -27.69 28.23
N VAL A 839 -24.13 -28.30 29.39
CA VAL A 839 -24.99 -29.36 29.99
C VAL A 839 -26.36 -28.81 30.35
N PHE A 840 -26.43 -27.58 30.86
CA PHE A 840 -27.67 -26.86 31.13
C PHE A 840 -27.50 -25.37 30.86
N SER A 841 -28.61 -24.63 30.83
CA SER A 841 -28.62 -23.18 30.58
C SER A 841 -28.08 -22.37 31.77
N LEU A 842 -27.76 -21.10 31.55
CA LEU A 842 -27.37 -20.17 32.62
C LEU A 842 -28.50 -20.05 33.66
N GLU A 843 -29.74 -19.96 33.18
CA GLU A 843 -30.95 -19.85 33.99
C GLU A 843 -31.12 -21.09 34.89
N ASP A 844 -30.98 -22.28 34.32
CA ASP A 844 -31.05 -23.54 35.07
C ASP A 844 -29.92 -23.67 36.09
N GLY A 845 -28.70 -23.29 35.71
CA GLY A 845 -27.53 -23.32 36.58
C GLY A 845 -27.68 -22.40 37.79
N LEU A 846 -28.14 -21.16 37.56
CA LEU A 846 -28.39 -20.17 38.62
C LEU A 846 -29.55 -20.58 39.54
N MET A 847 -30.65 -21.10 38.98
CA MET A 847 -31.74 -21.66 39.78
C MET A 847 -31.24 -22.78 40.70
N LEU A 848 -30.46 -23.71 40.15
CA LEU A 848 -29.99 -24.88 40.88
C LEU A 848 -29.00 -24.49 41.98
N ILE A 849 -28.05 -23.59 41.70
CA ILE A 849 -27.07 -23.17 42.70
C ILE A 849 -27.68 -22.27 43.79
N ALA A 850 -28.68 -21.44 43.47
CA ALA A 850 -29.43 -20.68 44.46
C ALA A 850 -30.25 -21.58 45.38
N ALA A 851 -30.92 -22.59 44.82
CA ALA A 851 -31.62 -23.59 45.61
C ALA A 851 -30.65 -24.36 46.54
N ARG A 852 -29.49 -24.79 46.02
CA ARG A 852 -28.45 -25.45 46.83
C ARG A 852 -27.98 -24.56 47.98
N GLY A 853 -27.65 -23.30 47.69
CA GLY A 853 -27.19 -22.34 48.69
C GLY A 853 -28.21 -22.13 49.80
N ARG A 854 -29.47 -21.84 49.45
CA ARG A 854 -30.59 -21.66 50.39
C ARG A 854 -30.81 -22.90 51.26
N LEU A 855 -30.87 -24.08 50.64
CA LEU A 855 -31.14 -25.33 51.34
C LEU A 855 -30.01 -25.71 52.29
N MET A 856 -28.76 -25.50 51.88
CA MET A 856 -27.60 -25.72 52.76
C MET A 856 -27.56 -24.71 53.91
N GLN A 857 -27.90 -23.44 53.66
CA GLN A 857 -27.95 -22.40 54.69
C GLN A 857 -28.97 -22.71 55.81
N ALA A 858 -30.05 -23.43 55.48
CA ALA A 858 -31.11 -23.80 56.42
C ALA A 858 -30.78 -25.02 57.30
N LEU A 859 -29.66 -25.71 57.04
CA LEU A 859 -29.24 -26.86 57.84
C LEU A 859 -28.70 -26.42 59.22
N PRO A 860 -28.62 -27.33 60.20
CA PRO A 860 -27.97 -27.06 61.47
C PRO A 860 -26.49 -26.68 61.30
N GLN A 861 -26.04 -25.64 62.02
CA GLN A 861 -24.65 -25.17 62.03
C GLN A 861 -23.78 -25.88 63.08
N ASP A 862 -23.96 -27.19 63.25
CA ASP A 862 -23.17 -28.04 64.15
C ASP A 862 -22.11 -28.88 63.42
N GLY A 863 -21.91 -28.60 62.12
CA GLY A 863 -20.85 -29.17 61.29
C GLY A 863 -19.49 -28.46 61.43
N GLU A 864 -18.43 -29.15 61.03
CA GLU A 864 -17.05 -28.63 60.89
C GLU A 864 -16.36 -29.33 59.70
N MET A 865 -15.47 -28.60 59.01
CA MET A 865 -14.61 -29.15 57.95
C MET A 865 -13.15 -28.84 58.27
N VAL A 866 -12.27 -29.80 58.02
CA VAL A 866 -10.84 -29.69 58.35
C VAL A 866 -10.00 -30.21 57.20
N ALA A 867 -9.07 -29.38 56.74
CA ALA A 867 -8.04 -29.79 55.78
C ALA A 867 -6.91 -30.52 56.51
N LEU A 868 -6.44 -31.61 55.89
CA LEU A 868 -5.46 -32.53 56.43
C LEU A 868 -4.30 -32.63 55.44
N LEU A 869 -3.08 -32.49 55.95
CA LEU A 869 -1.86 -32.79 55.19
C LEU A 869 -1.57 -34.31 55.27
N ALA A 870 -2.45 -35.11 54.66
CA ALA A 870 -2.40 -36.57 54.68
C ALA A 870 -3.02 -37.17 53.42
N SER A 871 -2.69 -38.44 53.14
CA SER A 871 -3.32 -39.22 52.07
C SER A 871 -4.66 -39.83 52.49
N GLU A 872 -5.51 -40.15 51.51
CA GLU A 872 -6.78 -40.88 51.75
C GLU A 872 -6.55 -42.19 52.51
N HIS A 873 -5.48 -42.93 52.19
CA HIS A 873 -5.14 -44.18 52.85
C HIS A 873 -4.84 -44.02 54.35
N GLN A 874 -4.29 -42.87 54.76
CA GLN A 874 -4.04 -42.59 56.18
C GLN A 874 -5.31 -42.15 56.91
N VAL A 875 -6.21 -41.43 56.23
CA VAL A 875 -7.41 -40.83 56.83
C VAL A 875 -8.56 -41.84 56.90
N ALA A 876 -8.76 -42.66 55.85
CA ALA A 876 -9.90 -43.57 55.74
C ALA A 876 -10.03 -44.56 56.92
N PRO A 877 -8.95 -45.20 57.42
CA PRO A 877 -9.04 -46.09 58.59
C PRO A 877 -9.46 -45.37 59.87
N VAL A 878 -9.04 -44.10 60.03
CA VAL A 878 -9.32 -43.29 61.23
C VAL A 878 -10.78 -42.85 61.28
N ILE A 879 -11.37 -42.53 60.12
CA ILE A 879 -12.79 -42.15 60.05
C ILE A 879 -13.76 -43.33 59.93
N GLN A 880 -13.26 -44.55 59.68
CA GLN A 880 -14.09 -45.75 59.48
C GLN A 880 -15.12 -46.00 60.60
N PRO A 881 -14.80 -45.77 61.90
CA PRO A 881 -15.79 -45.91 62.97
C PRO A 881 -16.91 -44.85 62.95
N TYR A 882 -16.71 -43.74 62.23
CA TYR A 882 -17.53 -42.53 62.28
C TYR A 882 -18.25 -42.21 60.96
N LEU A 883 -18.36 -43.16 60.03
CA LEU A 883 -18.88 -42.90 58.67
C LEU A 883 -20.32 -42.37 58.60
N GLN A 884 -21.10 -42.52 59.68
CA GLN A 884 -22.44 -41.94 59.79
C GLN A 884 -22.42 -40.44 60.11
N GLU A 885 -21.29 -39.91 60.58
CA GLU A 885 -21.17 -38.52 61.04
C GLU A 885 -20.03 -37.75 60.35
N VAL A 886 -19.04 -38.44 59.79
CA VAL A 886 -17.85 -37.87 59.14
C VAL A 886 -17.60 -38.54 57.80
N ALA A 887 -17.25 -37.73 56.80
CA ALA A 887 -16.84 -38.20 55.48
C ALA A 887 -15.56 -37.49 55.01
N ILE A 888 -14.87 -38.09 54.05
CA ILE A 888 -13.87 -37.39 53.23
C ILE A 888 -14.64 -36.55 52.20
N ALA A 889 -14.64 -35.24 52.38
CA ALA A 889 -15.31 -34.28 51.51
C ALA A 889 -14.54 -34.06 50.19
N ALA A 890 -13.21 -33.99 50.24
CA ALA A 890 -12.39 -33.74 49.07
C ALA A 890 -11.02 -34.42 49.17
N ILE A 891 -10.49 -34.81 48.01
CA ILE A 891 -9.11 -35.26 47.83
C ILE A 891 -8.50 -34.30 46.81
N ASN A 892 -7.82 -33.27 47.29
CA ASN A 892 -7.26 -32.20 46.45
C ASN A 892 -5.88 -32.55 45.90
N GLY A 893 -5.23 -33.55 46.50
CA GLY A 893 -3.97 -34.10 46.03
C GLY A 893 -3.54 -35.32 46.85
N PRO A 894 -2.41 -35.96 46.52
CA PRO A 894 -1.96 -37.19 47.19
C PRO A 894 -1.75 -37.06 48.71
N GLN A 895 -1.51 -35.84 49.20
CA GLN A 895 -1.30 -35.52 50.62
C GLN A 895 -2.19 -34.35 51.06
N SER A 896 -3.33 -34.13 50.41
CA SER A 896 -4.25 -33.05 50.73
C SER A 896 -5.68 -33.57 50.69
N VAL A 897 -6.23 -33.83 51.87
CA VAL A 897 -7.57 -34.38 52.08
C VAL A 897 -8.36 -33.44 52.96
N VAL A 898 -9.67 -33.33 52.73
CA VAL A 898 -10.58 -32.57 53.59
C VAL A 898 -11.59 -33.54 54.19
N ILE A 899 -11.70 -33.55 55.52
CA ILE A 899 -12.77 -34.24 56.24
C ILE A 899 -13.88 -33.27 56.62
N SER A 900 -15.11 -33.77 56.68
CA SER A 900 -16.31 -32.97 56.93
C SER A 900 -17.32 -33.80 57.70
N GLY A 901 -17.93 -33.21 58.73
CA GLY A 901 -18.89 -33.93 59.57
C GLY A 901 -19.32 -33.17 60.81
N LYS A 902 -19.92 -33.89 61.76
CA LYS A 902 -20.36 -33.34 63.05
C LYS A 902 -19.17 -32.81 63.84
N ARG A 903 -19.25 -31.56 64.32
CA ARG A 903 -18.15 -30.84 64.99
C ARG A 903 -17.48 -31.64 66.11
N GLN A 904 -18.27 -32.27 66.97
CA GLN A 904 -17.74 -33.06 68.09
C GLN A 904 -16.89 -34.24 67.59
N THR A 905 -17.38 -34.94 66.56
CA THR A 905 -16.74 -36.13 66.00
C THR A 905 -15.53 -35.78 65.14
N ILE A 906 -15.60 -34.66 64.40
CA ILE A 906 -14.44 -34.09 63.69
C ILE A 906 -13.31 -33.78 64.66
N ARG A 907 -13.59 -33.18 65.82
CA ARG A 907 -12.56 -32.88 66.83
C ARG A 907 -11.90 -34.14 67.40
N LEU A 908 -12.65 -35.23 67.57
CA LEU A 908 -12.10 -36.52 67.99
C LEU A 908 -11.15 -37.09 66.93
N VAL A 909 -11.59 -37.09 65.66
CA VAL A 909 -10.78 -37.55 64.52
C VAL A 909 -9.52 -36.69 64.37
N VAL A 910 -9.64 -35.37 64.46
CA VAL A 910 -8.52 -34.43 64.38
C VAL A 910 -7.50 -34.71 65.48
N ALA A 911 -7.93 -34.87 66.73
CA ALA A 911 -7.02 -35.18 67.84
C ALA A 911 -6.26 -36.50 67.61
N GLN A 912 -6.91 -37.52 67.03
CA GLN A 912 -6.25 -38.78 66.66
C GLN A 912 -5.21 -38.58 65.54
N LEU A 913 -5.56 -37.83 64.50
CA LEU A 913 -4.66 -37.55 63.39
C LEU A 913 -3.46 -36.69 63.83
N GLU A 914 -3.68 -35.70 64.70
CA GLU A 914 -2.61 -34.88 65.27
C GLU A 914 -1.66 -35.71 66.16
N ALA A 915 -2.20 -36.67 66.93
CA ALA A 915 -1.39 -37.63 67.68
C ALA A 915 -0.55 -38.55 66.76
N MET A 916 -1.00 -38.77 65.53
CA MET A 916 -0.24 -39.46 64.46
C MET A 916 0.73 -38.52 63.71
N GLY A 917 0.86 -37.26 64.12
CA GLY A 917 1.75 -36.27 63.53
C GLY A 917 1.20 -35.59 62.26
N ILE A 918 -0.08 -35.76 61.94
CA ILE A 918 -0.71 -35.15 60.76
C ILE A 918 -1.10 -33.70 61.09
N LYS A 919 -0.69 -32.76 60.23
CA LYS A 919 -1.10 -31.36 60.35
C LYS A 919 -2.55 -31.19 59.90
N THR A 920 -3.32 -30.45 60.70
CA THR A 920 -4.73 -30.16 60.43
C THR A 920 -4.96 -28.65 60.37
N THR A 921 -5.97 -28.21 59.62
CA THR A 921 -6.37 -26.81 59.54
C THR A 921 -7.89 -26.71 59.39
N PRO A 922 -8.60 -26.12 60.37
CA PRO A 922 -10.05 -25.95 60.26
C PRO A 922 -10.38 -24.96 59.13
N LEU A 923 -11.41 -25.28 58.35
CA LEU A 923 -11.90 -24.42 57.29
C LEU A 923 -12.95 -23.46 57.83
N GLN A 924 -12.87 -22.19 57.43
CA GLN A 924 -13.86 -21.17 57.79
C GLN A 924 -15.12 -21.33 56.92
N VAL A 925 -15.93 -22.32 57.26
CA VAL A 925 -17.21 -22.63 56.59
C VAL A 925 -18.34 -22.69 57.60
N SER A 926 -19.55 -22.40 57.14
CA SER A 926 -20.77 -22.41 57.97
C SER A 926 -21.28 -23.82 58.27
N HIS A 927 -21.07 -24.77 57.36
CA HIS A 927 -21.62 -26.12 57.41
C HIS A 927 -20.59 -27.17 56.99
N ALA A 928 -20.85 -28.43 57.34
CA ALA A 928 -20.07 -29.59 56.92
C ALA A 928 -20.49 -30.09 55.52
N PHE A 929 -20.02 -29.42 54.47
CA PHE A 929 -20.32 -29.81 53.08
C PHE A 929 -19.76 -31.19 52.72
N HIS A 930 -20.45 -31.92 51.83
CA HIS A 930 -20.07 -33.29 51.40
C HIS A 930 -19.96 -34.31 52.54
N SER A 931 -20.81 -34.16 53.57
CA SER A 931 -20.94 -35.09 54.69
C SER A 931 -22.37 -35.62 54.82
N PRO A 932 -22.62 -36.64 55.66
CA PRO A 932 -23.98 -37.10 55.97
C PRO A 932 -24.90 -35.98 56.49
N LEU A 933 -24.34 -34.91 57.07
CA LEU A 933 -25.13 -33.77 57.56
C LEU A 933 -25.85 -32.99 56.44
N ILE A 934 -25.49 -33.23 55.17
CA ILE A 934 -26.18 -32.64 54.02
C ILE A 934 -27.44 -33.42 53.63
N GLU A 935 -27.61 -34.68 54.09
CA GLU A 935 -28.72 -35.56 53.71
C GLU A 935 -30.12 -34.93 53.86
N PRO A 936 -30.45 -34.15 54.91
CA PRO A 936 -31.80 -33.60 55.09
C PRO A 936 -32.26 -32.68 53.95
N MET A 937 -31.34 -32.09 53.20
CA MET A 937 -31.69 -31.18 52.10
C MET A 937 -31.90 -31.87 50.75
N LEU A 938 -31.47 -33.14 50.62
CA LEU A 938 -31.35 -33.81 49.33
C LEU A 938 -32.69 -34.03 48.63
N GLU A 939 -33.77 -34.30 49.36
CA GLU A 939 -35.09 -34.52 48.76
C GLU A 939 -35.59 -33.26 48.05
N GLU A 940 -35.55 -32.12 48.73
CA GLU A 940 -35.99 -30.84 48.16
C GLU A 940 -35.04 -30.39 47.04
N PHE A 941 -33.73 -30.60 47.20
CA PHE A 941 -32.77 -30.30 46.14
C PHE A 941 -33.01 -31.15 44.89
N ALA A 942 -33.35 -32.44 45.04
CA ALA A 942 -33.71 -33.32 43.93
C ALA A 942 -34.97 -32.85 43.18
N ARG A 943 -35.98 -32.34 43.90
CA ARG A 943 -37.17 -31.75 43.26
C ARG A 943 -36.82 -30.55 42.40
N VAL A 944 -35.92 -29.67 42.86
CA VAL A 944 -35.42 -28.55 42.03
C VAL A 944 -34.64 -29.08 40.84
N ALA A 945 -33.74 -30.05 41.07
CA ALA A 945 -32.91 -30.63 40.02
C ALA A 945 -33.73 -31.30 38.90
N SER A 946 -34.87 -31.90 39.23
CA SER A 946 -35.77 -32.56 38.26
C SER A 946 -36.40 -31.59 37.24
N LYS A 947 -36.34 -30.28 37.48
CA LYS A 947 -36.87 -29.26 36.57
C LYS A 947 -35.88 -28.85 35.48
N LEU A 948 -34.61 -29.28 35.57
CA LEU A 948 -33.59 -28.89 34.61
C LEU A 948 -33.79 -29.57 33.25
N THR A 949 -33.52 -28.82 32.19
CA THR A 949 -33.35 -29.41 30.86
C THR A 949 -31.88 -29.75 30.64
N LEU A 950 -31.55 -31.04 30.70
CA LEU A 950 -30.20 -31.52 30.48
C LEU A 950 -29.93 -31.76 28.99
N ARG A 951 -28.80 -31.25 28.51
CA ARG A 951 -28.34 -31.40 27.13
C ARG A 951 -27.12 -32.30 27.10
N ARG A 952 -27.01 -33.08 26.03
CA ARG A 952 -25.79 -33.83 25.74
C ARG A 952 -24.67 -32.85 25.41
N LEU A 953 -23.47 -33.11 25.93
CA LEU A 953 -22.27 -32.38 25.56
C LEU A 953 -22.10 -32.43 24.04
N LYS A 954 -21.82 -31.28 23.42
CA LYS A 954 -21.48 -31.22 21.98
C LYS A 954 -20.21 -32.03 21.73
N ASP A 955 -20.10 -32.66 20.55
CA ASP A 955 -18.95 -33.47 20.17
C ASP A 955 -17.63 -32.70 20.38
N GLY A 956 -16.74 -33.26 21.22
CA GLY A 956 -15.42 -32.69 21.55
C GLY A 956 -15.28 -32.07 22.95
N GLY A 957 -16.37 -31.85 23.70
CA GLY A 957 -16.32 -31.35 25.08
C GLY A 957 -16.14 -32.48 26.09
N PHE A 958 -15.03 -32.48 26.85
CA PHE A 958 -14.85 -33.40 27.97
C PHE A 958 -15.15 -32.70 29.30
N PHE A 959 -16.15 -33.21 30.00
CA PHE A 959 -16.49 -32.84 31.38
C PHE A 959 -15.91 -33.90 32.32
N VAL A 960 -14.95 -33.51 33.16
CA VAL A 960 -14.35 -34.43 34.16
C VAL A 960 -15.10 -34.24 35.47
N HIS A 961 -15.75 -35.32 35.95
CA HIS A 961 -16.72 -35.24 37.04
C HIS A 961 -16.49 -36.32 38.10
N ARG A 962 -16.72 -35.97 39.38
CA ARG A 962 -16.72 -36.92 40.50
C ARG A 962 -18.17 -37.19 40.98
N ALA A 963 -18.80 -38.18 40.36
CA ALA A 963 -19.97 -38.99 40.77
C ALA A 963 -21.27 -38.38 41.37
N ILE A 964 -21.40 -37.08 41.71
CA ILE A 964 -22.59 -36.57 42.42
C ILE A 964 -23.74 -36.14 41.49
N LEU A 965 -23.49 -35.40 40.40
CA LEU A 965 -24.60 -34.91 39.54
C LEU A 965 -25.35 -36.06 38.85
N LEU A 966 -24.64 -37.12 38.41
CA LEU A 966 -25.25 -38.28 37.75
C LEU A 966 -26.13 -39.15 38.67
N ARG A 967 -25.94 -39.14 39.99
CA ARG A 967 -26.82 -39.91 40.90
C ARG A 967 -28.20 -39.27 41.08
N LEU A 968 -28.34 -37.97 40.83
CA LEU A 968 -29.64 -37.28 40.76
C LEU A 968 -30.32 -37.51 39.40
N VAL A 969 -29.54 -37.59 38.32
CA VAL A 969 -30.04 -37.88 36.95
C VAL A 969 -30.49 -39.34 36.80
N ALA A 970 -29.79 -40.30 37.42
CA ALA A 970 -30.16 -41.71 37.34
C ALA A 970 -31.38 -42.12 38.18
N LYS A 971 -31.90 -41.24 39.06
CA LYS A 971 -33.15 -41.46 39.80
C LYS A 971 -34.37 -40.77 39.19
N SER A 972 -34.17 -39.96 38.14
CA SER A 972 -35.21 -39.21 37.44
C SER A 972 -35.36 -39.61 35.96
N ALA A 973 -34.65 -40.66 35.52
CA ALA A 973 -34.80 -41.32 34.23
C ALA A 973 -35.52 -42.67 34.38
#